data_AF-A0A0E3QCX4-F1
#
_entry.id   AF-A0A0E3QCX4-F1
#
_cell.length_a   1.000
_cell.length_b   1.000
_cell.length_c   1.000
_cell.angle_alpha   90.00
_cell.angle_beta   90.00
_cell.angle_gamma   90.00
#
_symmetry.space_group_name_H-M   'P 1'
#
loop_
_entity.id
_entity.type
_entity.pdbx_description
1 polymer ?
#
loop_
_entity_poly.entity_id
_entity_poly.type
_entity_poly.pdbx_seq_one_letter_code
_entity_poly.pdbx_strand_id
1 'polypeptide(L)'
;MTKKESKIVVAGDVTVDWFMYPVKARDKGDNWCLHDASHADVLPGGAALLTSFIKQLIEEEGILATVTGPELPEKKLRNFSPEKIIHSNAILGNFKTSGDKKTEVLRIKELSGYIGPQENKLPSWTPSVSNDANIEIVILDDAGNGFREMEKLWPEALESVENPIIIYKMSLPLLKGKLWEKISEKYHENLIVIINANDLRKTAGIHLSKSLSWDRTAKDLVFELQRSDALNSLRQCPYLVVSFGTDGAILYHRRKKGEDEAFIVFDPCLLEDSFASNIDGTMMGLTSIFTATLAKQLIKEGICGLTDGIKQGLANSRALLEIGYKINNNSKKIIINPKNPSPVYKFLIASFLKLDIYENNLRYPSLNEILKESTKHNYASSSIELPTDLKNADPKFWRILDNETLHIRQLVAREIVLKGNAKGLENVPICRFGEIETIDRAEIESYSAIKELITEFLSNPNPKNPLCFAVFGPPGSGKSLGVKQILKSIDPKENRLKIISFNISQFDDYQDLISAFHKVRDIALSDKIPFVFFDEFDSDKDRQSLGWLKYFLAPMQDGEFKDGDTVHPIGNAIFVFAGGTRYTFENFVQNTHDNGQTTNLPPSDDVKADKNCDQSVENESVDKVFKDAKGPDFVSRLRGFINVMGPNRQRTKYDDDDTFIIRRAKVLRVLLEKDQTASGLFNSKKEISIDAGVLRAMLNVTKYKHGTRSMTALIEMSRLAGKNRFDLSALPVKKQLDMHVDADEFLFLAEKERYQSMLISQDLPNPKETSYLKRESEIVESVASSMATFIHGSFEELKTAAEDIPNKLWAINNGIRKVRGTSLSIPDITGEEIETFARLEYERLRRIRRFEELSNGKANMSQNNSILWLNDFNQLDDDEKDEYRQRVYKIPPILKKAGYEIYRLKKVEEITDPKVVERLALFHHTKYVEYRKSKGETSDTNPSLVEFDKLPPDIREANFDNIRKIPEKLSWIDYKIRYFELANEQKEMTLTPEEIKKLAIREHDRWVWQKIMQGWVYKEGKKDFVNKTSPFIVPWNKLPTDIRENDFNSVRLIPELLKEAGYEAYKPDSEKSD
;
A
#
# COMPACT_ATOMS: atom_id res chain seq x y z
N MET A 1 -25.22 7.47 -41.80
CA MET A 1 -25.81 8.28 -40.71
C MET A 1 -25.18 9.66 -40.79
N THR A 2 -25.95 10.67 -41.18
CA THR A 2 -25.55 12.08 -41.10
C THR A 2 -25.33 12.42 -39.62
N LYS A 3 -24.14 12.88 -39.24
CA LYS A 3 -23.88 13.36 -37.87
C LYS A 3 -24.86 14.51 -37.59
N LYS A 4 -25.75 14.30 -36.62
CA LYS A 4 -26.67 15.34 -36.14
C LYS A 4 -25.82 16.44 -35.48
N GLU A 5 -26.09 17.69 -35.83
CA GLU A 5 -25.42 18.84 -35.21
C GLU A 5 -25.94 19.04 -33.79
N SER A 6 -25.04 19.01 -32.80
CA SER A 6 -25.41 19.26 -31.40
C SER A 6 -25.61 20.75 -31.13
N LYS A 7 -26.57 21.11 -30.27
CA LYS A 7 -26.84 22.51 -29.91
C LYS A 7 -26.64 22.74 -28.41
N ILE A 8 -25.87 23.75 -28.06
CA ILE A 8 -25.53 24.11 -26.68
C ILE A 8 -26.00 25.52 -26.38
N VAL A 9 -26.61 25.71 -25.20
CA VAL A 9 -26.92 27.05 -24.69
C VAL A 9 -26.16 27.31 -23.40
N VAL A 10 -25.52 28.48 -23.32
CA VAL A 10 -24.84 28.98 -22.12
C VAL A 10 -25.58 30.20 -21.58
N ALA A 11 -25.86 30.22 -20.28
CA ALA A 11 -26.38 31.38 -19.58
C ALA A 11 -25.73 31.49 -18.19
N GLY A 12 -25.72 32.68 -17.60
CA GLY A 12 -25.10 32.85 -16.30
C GLY A 12 -24.72 34.29 -15.99
N ASP A 13 -23.99 34.46 -14.89
CA ASP A 13 -23.41 35.74 -14.50
C ASP A 13 -22.35 36.17 -15.53
N VAL A 14 -22.47 37.39 -16.03
CA VAL A 14 -21.54 37.99 -17.01
C VAL A 14 -20.75 39.10 -16.35
N THR A 15 -19.43 39.13 -16.58
CA THR A 15 -18.54 40.18 -16.07
C THR A 15 -17.69 40.80 -17.18
N VAL A 16 -17.25 42.03 -16.95
CA VAL A 16 -16.16 42.67 -17.69
C VAL A 16 -14.95 42.70 -16.75
N ASP A 17 -13.93 41.92 -17.05
CA ASP A 17 -12.76 41.79 -16.18
C ASP A 17 -11.69 42.81 -16.60
N TRP A 18 -11.41 43.76 -15.72
CA TRP A 18 -10.41 44.81 -15.87
C TRP A 18 -9.06 44.33 -15.30
N PHE A 19 -8.03 44.42 -16.13
CA PHE A 19 -6.68 44.01 -15.80
C PHE A 19 -5.71 45.18 -15.91
N MET A 20 -5.09 45.55 -14.81
CA MET A 20 -4.01 46.53 -14.77
C MET A 20 -2.66 45.81 -14.76
N TYR A 21 -1.71 46.20 -15.62
CA TYR A 21 -0.42 45.51 -15.70
C TYR A 21 0.74 46.46 -16.06
N PRO A 22 1.96 46.20 -15.55
CA PRO A 22 3.11 47.06 -15.77
C PRO A 22 3.71 46.88 -17.17
N VAL A 23 4.15 47.98 -17.77
CA VAL A 23 4.87 48.06 -19.04
C VAL A 23 6.16 48.83 -18.81
N LYS A 24 7.30 48.14 -18.97
CA LYS A 24 8.62 48.71 -18.71
C LYS A 24 8.91 49.88 -19.67
N ALA A 25 9.46 50.96 -19.13
CA ALA A 25 9.95 52.08 -19.93
C ALA A 25 11.11 51.65 -20.84
N ARG A 26 11.20 52.22 -22.04
CA ARG A 26 12.31 51.94 -22.96
C ARG A 26 13.59 52.71 -22.63
N ASP A 27 13.43 53.91 -22.07
CA ASP A 27 14.50 54.87 -21.79
C ASP A 27 14.35 55.38 -20.36
N LYS A 28 15.44 55.87 -19.73
CA LYS A 28 15.44 56.37 -18.33
C LYS A 28 15.62 57.89 -18.29
N GLY A 29 14.84 58.59 -17.47
CA GLY A 29 14.98 60.03 -17.19
C GLY A 29 13.86 60.59 -16.30
N ASP A 30 13.87 61.90 -16.06
CA ASP A 30 13.02 62.58 -15.07
C ASP A 30 11.62 63.00 -15.59
N ASN A 31 11.29 62.67 -16.84
CA ASN A 31 9.95 62.96 -17.38
C ASN A 31 9.02 61.76 -17.17
N TRP A 32 7.71 62.03 -17.03
CA TRP A 32 6.73 60.99 -16.71
C TRP A 32 6.59 59.88 -17.76
N CYS A 33 6.96 60.13 -19.03
CA CYS A 33 6.90 59.14 -20.11
C CYS A 33 8.16 58.25 -20.21
N LEU A 34 9.17 58.50 -19.37
CA LEU A 34 10.39 57.68 -19.19
C LEU A 34 10.32 56.81 -17.91
N HIS A 35 9.21 56.85 -17.18
CA HIS A 35 8.91 55.91 -16.09
C HIS A 35 8.12 54.71 -16.59
N ASP A 36 8.19 53.59 -15.87
CA ASP A 36 7.37 52.42 -16.14
C ASP A 36 5.89 52.81 -16.17
N ALA A 37 5.18 52.41 -17.22
CA ALA A 37 3.77 52.72 -17.41
C ALA A 37 2.89 51.58 -16.85
N SER A 38 1.65 51.89 -16.49
CA SER A 38 0.62 50.90 -16.17
C SER A 38 -0.44 50.92 -17.26
N HIS A 39 -0.65 49.80 -17.95
CA HIS A 39 -1.72 49.64 -18.93
C HIS A 39 -2.94 49.01 -18.26
N ALA A 40 -4.12 49.29 -18.80
CA ALA A 40 -5.38 48.70 -18.35
C ALA A 40 -6.16 48.15 -19.56
N ASP A 41 -6.36 46.84 -19.61
CA ASP A 41 -7.16 46.15 -20.62
C ASP A 41 -8.37 45.47 -20.01
N VAL A 42 -9.37 45.19 -20.84
CA VAL A 42 -10.59 44.50 -20.43
C VAL A 42 -10.78 43.21 -21.22
N LEU A 43 -11.21 42.16 -20.55
CA LEU A 43 -11.58 40.88 -21.16
C LEU A 43 -12.99 40.48 -20.75
N PRO A 44 -13.71 39.69 -21.57
CA PRO A 44 -14.98 39.12 -21.13
C PRO A 44 -14.73 38.09 -20.03
N GLY A 45 -15.58 38.09 -19.00
CA GLY A 45 -15.54 37.15 -17.90
C GLY A 45 -16.87 36.39 -17.71
N GLY A 46 -16.94 35.56 -16.68
CA GLY A 46 -18.11 34.76 -16.34
C GLY A 46 -18.61 33.88 -17.49
N ALA A 47 -19.94 33.86 -17.69
CA ALA A 47 -20.60 33.08 -18.73
C ALA A 47 -20.15 33.44 -20.16
N ALA A 48 -19.73 34.69 -20.41
CA ALA A 48 -19.23 35.12 -21.71
C ALA A 48 -17.86 34.48 -22.02
N LEU A 49 -16.97 34.41 -21.03
CA LEU A 49 -15.70 33.70 -21.13
C LEU A 49 -15.92 32.20 -21.37
N LEU A 50 -16.82 31.58 -20.60
CA LEU A 50 -17.18 30.17 -20.75
C LEU A 50 -17.70 29.87 -22.17
N THR A 51 -18.59 30.71 -22.69
CA THR A 51 -19.10 30.61 -24.07
C THR A 51 -17.96 30.67 -25.08
N SER A 52 -17.01 31.61 -24.90
CA SER A 52 -15.86 31.75 -25.79
C SER A 52 -14.93 30.54 -25.79
N PHE A 53 -14.71 29.90 -24.63
CA PHE A 53 -13.89 28.69 -24.54
C PHE A 53 -14.56 27.49 -25.19
N ILE A 54 -15.88 27.33 -25.02
CA ILE A 54 -16.62 26.23 -25.66
C ILE A 54 -16.56 26.36 -27.17
N LYS A 55 -16.81 27.55 -27.72
CA LYS A 55 -16.73 27.82 -29.16
C LYS A 55 -15.35 27.48 -29.72
N GLN A 56 -14.29 27.96 -29.09
CA GLN A 56 -12.91 27.70 -29.51
C GLN A 56 -12.55 26.21 -29.45
N LEU A 57 -12.96 25.49 -28.40
CA LEU A 57 -12.72 24.04 -28.28
C LEU A 57 -13.43 23.22 -29.36
N ILE A 58 -14.68 23.58 -29.67
CA ILE A 58 -15.48 22.91 -30.71
C ILE A 58 -14.88 23.15 -32.10
N GLU A 59 -14.47 24.39 -32.38
CA GLU A 59 -13.83 24.76 -33.64
C GLU A 59 -12.48 24.05 -33.83
N GLU A 60 -11.60 24.10 -32.82
CA GLU A 60 -10.24 23.51 -32.90
C GLU A 60 -10.26 21.98 -33.07
N GLU A 61 -11.19 21.28 -32.39
CA GLU A 61 -11.35 19.82 -32.53
C GLU A 61 -12.28 19.41 -33.69
N GLY A 62 -12.83 20.38 -34.46
CA GLY A 62 -13.71 20.11 -35.60
C GLY A 62 -15.02 19.39 -35.23
N ILE A 63 -15.57 19.70 -34.06
CA ILE A 63 -16.82 19.11 -33.55
C ILE A 63 -18.00 19.82 -34.22
N LEU A 64 -18.96 19.05 -34.73
CA LEU A 64 -20.16 19.60 -35.37
C LEU A 64 -21.19 20.01 -34.29
N ALA A 65 -21.03 21.20 -33.73
CA ALA A 65 -21.95 21.75 -32.74
C ALA A 65 -22.09 23.27 -32.84
N THR A 66 -23.31 23.77 -32.58
CA THR A 66 -23.62 25.20 -32.48
C THR A 66 -23.74 25.62 -31.01
N VAL A 67 -23.09 26.73 -30.64
CA VAL A 67 -23.10 27.27 -29.27
C VAL A 67 -23.73 28.65 -29.25
N THR A 68 -24.79 28.80 -28.47
CA THR A 68 -25.45 30.09 -28.24
C THR A 68 -25.25 30.51 -26.78
N GLY A 69 -24.89 31.77 -26.55
CA GLY A 69 -24.66 32.28 -25.20
C GLY A 69 -24.34 33.77 -25.20
N PRO A 70 -24.03 34.36 -24.02
CA PRO A 70 -23.59 35.74 -23.91
C PRO A 70 -22.37 36.02 -24.77
N GLU A 71 -22.51 36.95 -25.72
CA GLU A 71 -21.39 37.50 -26.47
C GLU A 71 -21.17 38.96 -26.07
N LEU A 72 -19.99 39.25 -25.54
CA LEU A 72 -19.53 40.60 -25.31
C LEU A 72 -18.47 40.96 -26.36
N PRO A 73 -18.81 41.74 -27.39
CA PRO A 73 -17.85 42.10 -28.43
C PRO A 73 -16.68 42.88 -27.84
N GLU A 74 -15.45 42.44 -28.08
CA GLU A 74 -14.24 43.04 -27.48
C GLU A 74 -14.17 44.57 -27.67
N LYS A 75 -14.54 45.04 -28.88
CA LYS A 75 -14.56 46.46 -29.26
C LYS A 75 -15.55 47.32 -28.45
N LYS A 76 -16.47 46.70 -27.70
CA LYS A 76 -17.49 47.38 -26.89
C LYS A 76 -17.35 47.13 -25.40
N LEU A 77 -16.41 46.28 -24.95
CA LEU A 77 -16.25 45.91 -23.54
C LEU A 77 -16.10 47.14 -22.62
N ARG A 78 -15.28 48.11 -23.04
CA ARG A 78 -15.06 49.36 -22.27
C ARG A 78 -16.29 50.26 -22.15
N ASN A 79 -17.32 50.05 -22.98
CA ASN A 79 -18.56 50.83 -22.97
C ASN A 79 -19.63 50.20 -22.05
N PHE A 80 -19.36 48.99 -21.53
CA PHE A 80 -19.88 48.42 -20.29
C PHE A 80 -20.06 49.46 -19.17
N SER A 81 -21.29 49.81 -18.75
CA SER A 81 -21.49 50.53 -17.49
C SER A 81 -21.51 49.52 -16.32
N PRO A 82 -20.81 49.79 -15.21
CA PRO A 82 -20.88 48.96 -13.99
C PRO A 82 -22.29 48.80 -13.41
N GLU A 83 -23.21 49.73 -13.69
CA GLU A 83 -24.64 49.64 -13.30
C GLU A 83 -25.41 48.57 -14.10
N LYS A 84 -24.85 48.09 -15.23
CA LYS A 84 -25.47 47.08 -16.09
C LYS A 84 -24.80 45.72 -15.97
N ILE A 85 -23.47 45.70 -15.93
CA ILE A 85 -22.63 44.48 -15.90
C ILE A 85 -21.56 44.68 -14.84
N ILE A 86 -21.29 43.66 -14.04
CA ILE A 86 -20.26 43.71 -13.00
C ILE A 86 -18.88 43.84 -13.63
N HIS A 87 -18.09 44.78 -13.12
CA HIS A 87 -16.69 44.95 -13.48
C HIS A 87 -15.79 44.34 -12.40
N SER A 88 -15.10 43.25 -12.71
CA SER A 88 -14.09 42.66 -11.82
C SER A 88 -12.75 43.36 -12.04
N ASN A 89 -11.95 43.61 -11.01
CA ASN A 89 -10.66 44.29 -11.14
C ASN A 89 -9.52 43.41 -10.64
N ALA A 90 -8.44 43.30 -11.41
CA ALA A 90 -7.23 42.57 -11.03
C ALA A 90 -5.96 43.27 -11.50
N ILE A 91 -4.88 43.11 -10.74
CA ILE A 91 -3.54 43.59 -11.09
C ILE A 91 -2.71 42.39 -11.51
N LEU A 92 -2.10 42.46 -12.70
CA LEU A 92 -1.18 41.45 -13.20
C LEU A 92 0.27 41.81 -12.84
N GLY A 93 1.05 40.76 -12.54
CA GLY A 93 2.49 40.84 -12.35
C GLY A 93 3.23 39.99 -13.39
N ASN A 94 4.48 40.37 -13.67
CA ASN A 94 5.39 39.54 -14.44
C ASN A 94 6.04 38.51 -13.51
N PHE A 95 5.83 37.24 -13.79
CA PHE A 95 6.41 36.11 -13.07
C PHE A 95 7.29 35.28 -13.98
N LYS A 96 8.29 34.61 -13.43
CA LYS A 96 9.16 33.73 -14.22
C LYS A 96 8.50 32.37 -14.39
N THR A 97 8.65 31.78 -15.56
CA THR A 97 8.18 30.39 -15.79
C THR A 97 9.06 29.40 -15.02
N SER A 98 8.44 28.33 -14.52
CA SER A 98 9.18 27.21 -13.91
C SER A 98 10.05 26.54 -14.99
N GLY A 99 11.36 26.47 -14.77
CA GLY A 99 12.33 25.85 -15.69
C GLY A 99 13.08 26.80 -16.62
N ASP A 100 12.46 27.87 -17.14
CA ASP A 100 13.14 28.90 -17.94
C ASP A 100 13.18 30.25 -17.19
N LYS A 101 14.39 30.63 -16.75
CA LYS A 101 14.61 31.90 -16.02
C LYS A 101 14.51 33.14 -16.91
N LYS A 102 14.40 32.98 -18.24
CA LYS A 102 14.39 34.09 -19.21
C LYS A 102 12.98 34.49 -19.65
N THR A 103 11.99 33.60 -19.56
CA THR A 103 10.62 33.90 -20.00
C THR A 103 9.79 34.45 -18.83
N GLU A 104 9.28 35.68 -19.00
CA GLU A 104 8.30 36.28 -18.10
C GLU A 104 6.88 36.01 -18.62
N VAL A 105 5.96 35.63 -17.73
CA VAL A 105 4.53 35.44 -18.01
C VAL A 105 3.70 36.35 -17.12
N LEU A 106 2.58 36.83 -17.65
CA LEU A 106 1.64 37.69 -16.92
C LEU A 106 0.60 36.83 -16.21
N ARG A 107 0.50 36.98 -14.89
CA ARG A 107 -0.55 36.35 -14.07
C ARG A 107 -1.08 37.35 -13.07
N ILE A 108 -2.25 37.06 -12.50
CA ILE A 108 -2.85 37.88 -11.45
C ILE A 108 -1.93 37.85 -10.24
N LYS A 109 -1.43 39.02 -9.87
CA LYS A 109 -0.68 39.27 -8.66
C LYS A 109 -1.63 39.58 -7.50
N GLU A 110 -2.70 40.32 -7.78
CA GLU A 110 -3.63 40.81 -6.78
C GLU A 110 -5.04 40.97 -7.37
N LEU A 111 -6.05 40.60 -6.59
CA LEU A 111 -7.45 40.85 -6.90
C LEU A 111 -7.88 42.15 -6.20
N SER A 112 -8.38 43.12 -6.96
CA SER A 112 -8.71 44.47 -6.47
C SER A 112 -10.22 44.69 -6.28
N GLY A 113 -10.97 43.60 -6.08
CA GLY A 113 -12.42 43.63 -5.87
C GLY A 113 -13.22 43.85 -7.15
N TYR A 114 -14.45 44.34 -7.02
CA TYR A 114 -15.38 44.56 -8.13
C TYR A 114 -16.10 45.90 -8.01
N ILE A 115 -16.68 46.35 -9.13
CA ILE A 115 -17.59 47.49 -9.22
C ILE A 115 -18.88 46.98 -9.86
N GLY A 116 -20.02 47.19 -9.22
CA GLY A 116 -21.31 46.69 -9.69
C GLY A 116 -22.46 47.64 -9.36
N PRO A 117 -23.70 47.24 -9.67
CA PRO A 117 -24.90 48.02 -9.36
C PRO A 117 -25.02 48.28 -7.84
N GLN A 118 -25.70 49.36 -7.44
CA GLN A 118 -25.99 49.67 -6.02
C GLN A 118 -26.59 48.45 -5.27
N GLU A 119 -26.33 48.35 -3.96
CA GLU A 119 -26.88 47.28 -3.09
C GLU A 119 -28.36 47.03 -3.39
N ASN A 120 -28.70 45.76 -3.66
CA ASN A 120 -30.04 45.26 -4.00
C ASN A 120 -30.55 45.51 -5.44
N LYS A 121 -29.74 46.05 -6.36
CA LYS A 121 -30.07 46.09 -7.80
C LYS A 121 -29.38 44.97 -8.57
N LEU A 122 -30.15 44.20 -9.30
CA LEU A 122 -29.67 43.12 -10.17
C LEU A 122 -29.09 43.71 -11.47
N PRO A 123 -27.95 43.18 -11.97
CA PRO A 123 -27.44 43.49 -13.31
C PRO A 123 -28.52 43.45 -14.40
N SER A 124 -28.49 44.44 -15.30
CA SER A 124 -29.47 44.61 -16.39
C SER A 124 -28.83 44.33 -17.75
N TRP A 125 -28.41 43.09 -17.94
CA TRP A 125 -27.95 42.56 -19.23
C TRP A 125 -29.00 41.60 -19.79
N THR A 126 -29.22 41.65 -21.10
CA THR A 126 -30.16 40.79 -21.83
C THR A 126 -29.38 39.86 -22.77
N PRO A 127 -29.39 38.53 -22.54
CA PRO A 127 -28.86 37.58 -23.49
C PRO A 127 -29.68 37.56 -24.78
N SER A 128 -29.02 37.20 -25.88
CA SER A 128 -29.68 36.63 -27.05
C SER A 128 -30.07 35.19 -26.71
N VAL A 129 -31.29 34.98 -26.22
CA VAL A 129 -31.79 33.64 -25.91
C VAL A 129 -32.23 32.97 -27.21
N SER A 130 -31.75 31.75 -27.45
CA SER A 130 -32.11 30.95 -28.62
C SER A 130 -33.38 30.14 -28.35
N ASN A 131 -34.41 30.30 -29.18
CA ASN A 131 -35.70 29.62 -29.05
C ASN A 131 -35.74 28.29 -29.83
N ASP A 132 -34.62 27.56 -29.83
CA ASP A 132 -34.47 26.36 -30.66
C ASP A 132 -34.96 25.11 -29.90
N ALA A 133 -35.91 24.38 -30.48
CA ALA A 133 -36.52 23.21 -29.84
C ALA A 133 -35.56 21.98 -29.71
N ASN A 134 -34.36 22.06 -30.29
CA ASN A 134 -33.40 20.93 -30.38
C ASN A 134 -32.13 21.11 -29.52
N ILE A 135 -32.20 21.83 -28.40
CA ILE A 135 -31.03 22.04 -27.51
C ILE A 135 -30.68 20.75 -26.74
N GLU A 136 -29.44 20.29 -26.83
CA GLU A 136 -28.98 19.04 -26.19
C GLU A 136 -28.34 19.29 -24.82
N ILE A 137 -27.60 20.40 -24.68
CA ILE A 137 -26.89 20.76 -23.44
C ILE A 137 -27.21 22.21 -23.05
N VAL A 138 -27.59 22.43 -21.80
CA VAL A 138 -27.73 23.76 -21.19
C VAL A 138 -26.69 23.91 -20.10
N ILE A 139 -25.91 24.98 -20.16
CA ILE A 139 -24.83 25.28 -19.22
C ILE A 139 -25.17 26.56 -18.47
N LEU A 140 -25.16 26.47 -17.14
CA LEU A 140 -25.50 27.56 -16.24
C LEU A 140 -24.26 27.92 -15.42
N ASP A 141 -23.73 29.13 -15.63
CA ASP A 141 -22.59 29.68 -14.90
C ASP A 141 -23.09 30.64 -13.80
N ASP A 142 -23.36 30.10 -12.62
CA ASP A 142 -23.78 30.87 -11.45
C ASP A 142 -22.57 31.11 -10.54
N ALA A 143 -22.02 32.32 -10.66
CA ALA A 143 -20.92 32.81 -9.86
C ALA A 143 -21.39 33.43 -8.53
N GLY A 144 -22.69 33.36 -8.22
CA GLY A 144 -23.26 33.98 -7.02
C GLY A 144 -23.52 35.48 -7.16
N ASN A 145 -23.50 36.02 -8.39
CA ASN A 145 -23.62 37.46 -8.65
C ASN A 145 -25.04 37.93 -9.01
N GLY A 146 -26.04 37.10 -8.71
CA GLY A 146 -27.47 37.44 -8.82
C GLY A 146 -28.23 36.71 -9.93
N PHE A 147 -27.57 36.09 -10.92
CA PHE A 147 -28.23 35.36 -12.00
C PHE A 147 -29.28 34.34 -11.52
N ARG A 148 -29.01 33.67 -10.40
CA ARG A 148 -29.90 32.69 -9.77
C ARG A 148 -31.25 33.21 -9.30
N GLU A 149 -31.45 34.53 -9.25
CA GLU A 149 -32.72 35.19 -8.92
C GLU A 149 -33.43 35.78 -10.15
N MET A 150 -32.75 35.82 -11.30
CA MET A 150 -33.21 36.51 -12.50
C MET A 150 -33.96 35.58 -13.46
N GLU A 151 -35.17 35.15 -13.09
CA GLU A 151 -36.00 34.20 -13.87
C GLU A 151 -36.12 34.55 -15.36
N LYS A 152 -36.16 35.85 -15.68
CA LYS A 152 -36.28 36.36 -17.07
C LYS A 152 -35.03 36.15 -17.93
N LEU A 153 -33.87 35.89 -17.31
CA LEU A 153 -32.61 35.66 -18.02
C LEU A 153 -32.27 34.19 -18.16
N TRP A 154 -33.06 33.30 -17.54
CA TRP A 154 -32.85 31.87 -17.68
C TRP A 154 -33.23 31.41 -19.09
N PRO A 155 -32.51 30.42 -19.67
CA PRO A 155 -32.82 29.92 -21.00
C PRO A 155 -34.25 29.38 -21.10
N GLU A 156 -34.98 29.73 -22.17
CA GLU A 156 -36.30 29.14 -22.47
C GLU A 156 -36.23 27.61 -22.63
N ALA A 157 -35.05 27.07 -22.97
CA ALA A 157 -34.77 25.65 -23.03
C ALA A 157 -35.05 24.91 -21.71
N LEU A 158 -34.97 25.61 -20.57
CA LEU A 158 -35.33 25.04 -19.27
C LEU A 158 -36.84 24.77 -19.14
N GLU A 159 -37.67 25.29 -20.04
CA GLU A 159 -39.12 25.03 -20.09
C GLU A 159 -39.57 24.29 -21.34
N SER A 160 -38.99 24.64 -22.49
CA SER A 160 -39.46 24.23 -23.81
C SER A 160 -38.86 22.92 -24.34
N VAL A 161 -37.76 22.45 -23.76
CA VAL A 161 -37.05 21.26 -24.24
C VAL A 161 -37.25 20.11 -23.26
N GLU A 162 -37.64 18.96 -23.81
CA GLU A 162 -37.85 17.73 -23.04
C GLU A 162 -36.49 17.08 -22.74
N ASN A 163 -36.10 17.09 -21.47
CA ASN A 163 -34.95 16.38 -20.89
C ASN A 163 -33.52 16.71 -21.43
N PRO A 164 -33.11 17.99 -21.58
CA PRO A 164 -31.72 18.35 -21.92
C PRO A 164 -30.73 17.98 -20.80
N ILE A 165 -29.44 17.83 -21.14
CA ILE A 165 -28.37 17.72 -20.15
C ILE A 165 -28.08 19.12 -19.57
N ILE A 166 -28.21 19.26 -18.25
CA ILE A 166 -27.95 20.50 -17.53
C ILE A 166 -26.57 20.41 -16.86
N ILE A 167 -25.66 21.30 -17.20
CA ILE A 167 -24.41 21.52 -16.47
C ILE A 167 -24.58 22.78 -15.62
N TYR A 168 -24.67 22.61 -14.30
CA TYR A 168 -24.82 23.73 -13.37
C TYR A 168 -23.53 23.97 -12.60
N LYS A 169 -22.77 24.97 -13.02
CA LYS A 169 -21.59 25.47 -12.30
C LYS A 169 -22.06 26.47 -11.25
N MET A 170 -21.90 26.14 -9.97
CA MET A 170 -22.42 26.91 -8.85
C MET A 170 -21.29 27.35 -7.92
N SER A 171 -21.30 28.63 -7.56
CA SER A 171 -20.43 29.23 -6.53
C SER A 171 -21.25 29.68 -5.33
N LEU A 172 -20.58 30.06 -4.24
CA LEU A 172 -21.24 30.56 -3.03
C LEU A 172 -22.24 31.70 -3.30
N PRO A 173 -23.37 31.76 -2.56
CA PRO A 173 -23.81 30.80 -1.54
C PRO A 173 -24.29 29.48 -2.18
N LEU A 174 -23.88 28.32 -1.68
CA LEU A 174 -24.32 27.04 -2.28
C LEU A 174 -25.79 26.76 -1.94
N LEU A 175 -26.50 26.06 -2.84
CA LEU A 175 -27.85 25.52 -2.62
C LEU A 175 -28.93 26.57 -2.30
N LYS A 176 -28.73 27.81 -2.74
CA LYS A 176 -29.68 28.90 -2.54
C LYS A 176 -30.14 29.50 -3.84
N GLY A 177 -31.35 30.06 -3.80
CA GLY A 177 -31.94 30.85 -4.86
C GLY A 177 -32.89 30.05 -5.73
N LYS A 178 -33.81 30.76 -6.37
CA LYS A 178 -34.93 30.17 -7.12
C LYS A 178 -34.47 29.26 -8.26
N LEU A 179 -33.32 29.57 -8.88
CA LEU A 179 -32.77 28.74 -9.94
C LEU A 179 -32.42 27.33 -9.44
N TRP A 180 -31.83 27.22 -8.23
CA TRP A 180 -31.50 25.92 -7.64
C TRP A 180 -32.77 25.11 -7.33
N GLU A 181 -33.78 25.73 -6.71
CA GLU A 181 -35.07 25.10 -6.41
C GLU A 181 -35.69 24.51 -7.68
N LYS A 182 -35.79 25.32 -8.74
CA LYS A 182 -36.34 24.89 -10.04
C LYS A 182 -35.56 23.75 -10.69
N ILE A 183 -34.23 23.84 -10.74
CA ILE A 183 -33.41 22.83 -11.43
C ILE A 183 -33.41 21.51 -10.67
N SER A 184 -33.22 21.57 -9.35
CA SER A 184 -33.13 20.37 -8.51
C SER A 184 -34.45 19.59 -8.44
N GLU A 185 -35.59 20.26 -8.57
CA GLU A 185 -36.91 19.63 -8.66
C GLU A 185 -37.26 19.11 -10.05
N LYS A 186 -36.79 19.75 -11.14
CA LYS A 186 -37.20 19.37 -12.50
C LYS A 186 -36.29 18.32 -13.14
N TYR A 187 -35.00 18.33 -12.84
CA TYR A 187 -33.99 17.54 -13.56
C TYR A 187 -33.35 16.47 -12.69
N HIS A 188 -34.03 15.33 -12.55
CA HIS A 188 -33.60 14.22 -11.68
C HIS A 188 -32.71 13.17 -12.35
N GLU A 189 -32.47 13.24 -13.66
CA GLU A 189 -31.64 12.26 -14.38
C GLU A 189 -30.49 12.91 -15.15
N ASN A 190 -30.70 14.11 -15.69
CA ASN A 190 -29.78 14.78 -16.61
C ASN A 190 -29.11 16.03 -16.02
N LEU A 191 -28.91 16.08 -14.70
CA LEU A 191 -28.26 17.19 -14.01
C LEU A 191 -26.82 16.85 -13.58
N ILE A 192 -25.88 17.69 -13.98
CA ILE A 192 -24.47 17.67 -13.58
C ILE A 192 -24.14 18.96 -12.84
N VAL A 193 -23.87 18.86 -11.53
CA VAL A 193 -23.50 20.02 -10.70
C VAL A 193 -21.98 20.09 -10.58
N ILE A 194 -21.38 21.27 -10.81
CA ILE A 194 -19.95 21.53 -10.63
C ILE A 194 -19.76 22.55 -9.51
N ILE A 195 -19.04 22.18 -8.46
CA ILE A 195 -18.70 23.06 -7.33
C ILE A 195 -17.23 22.98 -6.98
N ASN A 196 -16.72 23.99 -6.26
CA ASN A 196 -15.37 23.98 -5.71
C ASN A 196 -15.37 23.50 -4.25
N ALA A 197 -14.39 22.69 -3.88
CA ALA A 197 -14.22 22.20 -2.50
C ALA A 197 -14.06 23.33 -1.48
N ASN A 198 -13.43 24.46 -1.86
CA ASN A 198 -13.30 25.62 -0.98
C ASN A 198 -14.65 26.29 -0.66
N ASP A 199 -15.63 26.20 -1.57
CA ASP A 199 -16.97 26.72 -1.32
C ASP A 199 -17.76 25.81 -0.38
N LEU A 200 -17.58 24.49 -0.50
CA LEU A 200 -18.10 23.52 0.47
C LEU A 200 -17.52 23.76 1.87
N ARG A 201 -16.20 23.97 1.99
CA ARG A 201 -15.53 24.25 3.28
C ARG A 201 -16.02 25.54 3.96
N LYS A 202 -16.47 26.52 3.17
CA LYS A 202 -17.05 27.77 3.69
C LYS A 202 -18.53 27.63 4.05
N THR A 203 -19.17 26.51 3.70
CA THR A 203 -20.56 26.24 4.06
C THR A 203 -20.63 25.77 5.51
N ALA A 204 -21.52 26.39 6.31
CA ALA A 204 -21.61 26.12 7.73
C ALA A 204 -21.94 24.64 8.02
N GLY A 205 -21.21 24.05 8.97
CA GLY A 205 -21.41 22.67 9.41
C GLY A 205 -20.78 21.58 8.53
N ILE A 206 -20.01 21.96 7.50
CA ILE A 206 -19.30 21.03 6.62
C ILE A 206 -17.83 20.91 7.05
N HIS A 207 -17.37 19.68 7.27
CA HIS A 207 -16.00 19.39 7.71
C HIS A 207 -15.24 18.58 6.66
N LEU A 208 -14.57 19.27 5.75
CA LEU A 208 -13.77 18.65 4.68
C LEU A 208 -12.28 18.96 4.88
N SER A 209 -11.46 17.92 5.01
CA SER A 209 -9.99 18.07 5.10
C SER A 209 -9.41 18.80 3.89
N LYS A 210 -8.25 19.41 4.08
CA LYS A 210 -7.50 20.12 3.04
C LYS A 210 -6.03 19.68 3.06
N SER A 211 -5.49 19.30 1.91
CA SER A 211 -4.06 19.03 1.70
C SER A 211 -3.42 18.01 2.66
N LEU A 212 -4.20 17.06 3.23
CA LEU A 212 -3.66 15.98 4.08
C LEU A 212 -3.25 14.76 3.24
N SER A 213 -4.22 14.10 2.62
CA SER A 213 -4.06 12.98 1.69
C SER A 213 -5.30 12.91 0.79
N TRP A 214 -5.15 12.39 -0.43
CA TRP A 214 -6.30 12.16 -1.31
C TRP A 214 -7.28 11.15 -0.72
N ASP A 215 -6.76 10.15 -0.01
CA ASP A 215 -7.53 9.13 0.71
C ASP A 215 -8.48 9.77 1.73
N ARG A 216 -7.95 10.66 2.60
CA ARG A 216 -8.74 11.34 3.62
C ARG A 216 -9.75 12.31 3.03
N THR A 217 -9.31 13.13 2.07
CA THR A 217 -10.17 14.12 1.43
C THR A 217 -11.35 13.46 0.69
N ALA A 218 -11.11 12.33 0.02
CA ALA A 218 -12.17 11.54 -0.60
C ALA A 218 -13.17 10.98 0.43
N LYS A 219 -12.67 10.41 1.53
CA LYS A 219 -13.52 9.84 2.59
C LYS A 219 -14.33 10.91 3.31
N ASP A 220 -13.72 12.04 3.66
CA ASP A 220 -14.41 13.15 4.32
C ASP A 220 -15.54 13.70 3.43
N LEU A 221 -15.31 13.87 2.11
CA LEU A 221 -16.36 14.37 1.21
C LEU A 221 -17.57 13.42 1.15
N VAL A 222 -17.33 12.13 0.90
CA VAL A 222 -18.42 11.16 0.78
C VAL A 222 -19.14 11.00 2.13
N PHE A 223 -18.41 11.04 3.24
CA PHE A 223 -18.99 11.02 4.57
C PHE A 223 -19.89 12.24 4.84
N GLU A 224 -19.41 13.45 4.55
CA GLU A 224 -20.19 14.68 4.75
C GLU A 224 -21.43 14.73 3.84
N LEU A 225 -21.34 14.23 2.60
CA LEU A 225 -22.50 14.09 1.71
C LEU A 225 -23.58 13.16 2.28
N GLN A 226 -23.18 12.12 3.01
CA GLN A 226 -24.12 11.16 3.59
C GLN A 226 -24.70 11.59 4.94
N ARG A 227 -23.93 12.33 5.74
CA ARG A 227 -24.27 12.71 7.12
C ARG A 227 -24.95 14.08 7.23
N SER A 228 -24.59 15.05 6.37
CA SER A 228 -24.99 16.44 6.53
C SER A 228 -26.34 16.74 5.86
N ASP A 229 -27.32 17.17 6.65
CA ASP A 229 -28.62 17.63 6.14
C ASP A 229 -28.48 18.81 5.17
N ALA A 230 -27.48 19.68 5.40
CA ALA A 230 -27.20 20.83 4.55
C ALA A 230 -26.78 20.44 3.13
N LEU A 231 -26.24 19.22 2.93
CA LEU A 231 -25.83 18.71 1.62
C LEU A 231 -26.83 17.70 1.03
N ASN A 232 -27.99 17.48 1.67
CA ASN A 232 -28.93 16.45 1.23
C ASN A 232 -29.35 16.64 -0.23
N SER A 233 -29.61 17.87 -0.67
CA SER A 233 -29.96 18.16 -2.06
C SER A 233 -28.82 17.87 -3.05
N LEU A 234 -27.55 18.12 -2.69
CA LEU A 234 -26.39 17.70 -3.48
C LEU A 234 -26.26 16.17 -3.54
N ARG A 235 -26.52 15.49 -2.43
CA ARG A 235 -26.52 14.02 -2.38
C ARG A 235 -27.61 13.42 -3.29
N GLN A 236 -28.73 14.13 -3.48
CA GLN A 236 -29.78 13.71 -4.41
C GLN A 236 -29.43 13.95 -5.89
N CYS A 237 -28.37 14.71 -6.20
CA CYS A 237 -28.02 15.03 -7.58
C CYS A 237 -27.53 13.79 -8.34
N PRO A 238 -27.90 13.63 -9.62
CA PRO A 238 -27.47 12.50 -10.44
C PRO A 238 -25.96 12.46 -10.62
N TYR A 239 -25.36 13.61 -10.93
CA TYR A 239 -23.91 13.77 -11.06
C TYR A 239 -23.47 15.04 -10.32
N LEU A 240 -22.50 14.88 -9.44
CA LEU A 240 -21.86 15.96 -8.70
C LEU A 240 -20.35 15.89 -8.91
N VAL A 241 -19.78 16.97 -9.41
CA VAL A 241 -18.34 17.15 -9.60
C VAL A 241 -17.84 18.19 -8.60
N VAL A 242 -17.03 17.75 -7.64
CA VAL A 242 -16.37 18.62 -6.67
C VAL A 242 -14.91 18.79 -7.06
N SER A 243 -14.53 20.00 -7.48
CA SER A 243 -13.16 20.33 -7.88
C SER A 243 -12.29 20.76 -6.70
N PHE A 244 -11.06 20.24 -6.65
CA PHE A 244 -10.02 20.54 -5.66
C PHE A 244 -8.88 21.30 -6.35
N GLY A 245 -9.16 22.55 -6.72
CA GLY A 245 -8.24 23.38 -7.48
C GLY A 245 -7.98 22.80 -8.88
N THR A 246 -6.70 22.74 -9.28
CA THR A 246 -6.24 22.09 -10.51
C THR A 246 -5.70 20.67 -10.28
N ASP A 247 -5.75 20.18 -9.05
CA ASP A 247 -4.97 19.00 -8.63
C ASP A 247 -5.82 17.73 -8.56
N GLY A 248 -7.14 17.88 -8.42
CA GLY A 248 -8.07 16.77 -8.49
C GLY A 248 -9.53 17.20 -8.52
N ALA A 249 -10.41 16.23 -8.70
CA ALA A 249 -11.85 16.37 -8.58
C ALA A 249 -12.46 15.03 -8.13
N ILE A 250 -13.58 15.10 -7.43
CA ILE A 250 -14.38 13.92 -7.07
C ILE A 250 -15.68 13.97 -7.86
N LEU A 251 -15.98 12.89 -8.57
CA LEU A 251 -17.25 12.62 -9.21
C LEU A 251 -18.08 11.72 -8.29
N TYR A 252 -19.16 12.27 -7.75
CA TYR A 252 -20.19 11.50 -7.05
C TYR A 252 -21.37 11.31 -8.00
N HIS A 253 -21.83 10.07 -8.13
CA HIS A 253 -22.90 9.68 -9.03
C HIS A 253 -23.95 8.87 -8.27
N ARG A 254 -25.21 9.24 -8.42
CA ARG A 254 -26.33 8.43 -7.94
C ARG A 254 -26.98 7.68 -9.11
N ARG A 255 -26.87 6.35 -9.13
CA ARG A 255 -27.56 5.52 -10.13
C ARG A 255 -29.04 5.40 -9.81
N LYS A 256 -29.33 5.00 -8.58
CA LYS A 256 -30.68 4.81 -8.03
C LYS A 256 -30.66 5.17 -6.55
N LYS A 257 -31.85 5.33 -5.95
CA LYS A 257 -31.97 5.63 -4.52
C LYS A 257 -31.29 4.54 -3.69
N GLY A 258 -30.14 4.85 -3.11
CA GLY A 258 -29.32 3.92 -2.30
C GLY A 258 -28.19 3.21 -3.06
N GLU A 259 -28.09 3.37 -4.38
CA GLU A 259 -26.99 2.87 -5.23
C GLU A 259 -26.12 4.05 -5.66
N ASP A 260 -25.40 4.60 -4.69
CA ASP A 260 -24.48 5.71 -4.90
C ASP A 260 -23.10 5.15 -5.35
N GLU A 261 -22.37 5.91 -6.15
CA GLU A 261 -20.99 5.62 -6.58
C GLU A 261 -20.14 6.89 -6.46
N ALA A 262 -18.86 6.73 -6.17
CA ALA A 262 -17.94 7.86 -6.10
C ALA A 262 -16.58 7.50 -6.67
N PHE A 263 -16.02 8.42 -7.46
CA PHE A 263 -14.72 8.29 -8.11
C PHE A 263 -13.89 9.52 -7.85
N ILE A 264 -12.62 9.34 -7.49
CA ILE A 264 -11.64 10.41 -7.43
C ILE A 264 -10.84 10.44 -8.72
N VAL A 265 -10.59 11.65 -9.25
CA VAL A 265 -9.63 11.94 -10.31
C VAL A 265 -8.60 12.88 -9.71
N PHE A 266 -7.32 12.52 -9.74
CA PHE A 266 -6.29 13.26 -9.02
C PHE A 266 -4.91 13.10 -9.65
N ASP A 267 -4.01 14.04 -9.40
CA ASP A 267 -2.59 13.89 -9.71
C ASP A 267 -1.95 12.95 -8.68
N PRO A 268 -1.46 11.75 -9.08
CA PRO A 268 -0.90 10.79 -8.14
C PRO A 268 0.39 11.27 -7.47
N CYS A 269 1.06 12.30 -8.00
CA CYS A 269 2.34 12.80 -7.47
C CYS A 269 2.21 14.08 -6.65
N LEU A 270 1.01 14.66 -6.55
CA LEU A 270 0.76 15.93 -5.87
C LEU A 270 -0.42 15.81 -4.91
N LEU A 271 -0.35 16.55 -3.80
CA LEU A 271 -1.52 16.75 -2.93
C LEU A 271 -2.35 17.93 -3.42
N GLU A 272 -3.56 18.06 -2.88
CA GLU A 272 -4.40 19.24 -3.08
C GLU A 272 -3.61 20.56 -2.85
N ASP A 273 -3.79 21.52 -3.75
CA ASP A 273 -3.16 22.84 -3.81
C ASP A 273 -1.62 22.83 -3.97
N SER A 274 -1.00 21.67 -4.17
CA SER A 274 0.46 21.55 -4.31
C SER A 274 0.96 22.10 -5.64
N PHE A 275 0.17 22.05 -6.71
CA PHE A 275 0.62 22.60 -7.99
C PHE A 275 0.57 24.13 -7.97
N ALA A 276 -0.58 24.69 -7.60
CA ALA A 276 -0.81 26.13 -7.62
C ALA A 276 0.13 26.87 -6.64
N SER A 277 0.45 26.26 -5.49
CA SER A 277 1.41 26.85 -4.53
C SER A 277 2.85 26.95 -5.05
N ASN A 278 3.22 26.18 -6.08
CA ASN A 278 4.52 26.26 -6.74
C ASN A 278 4.56 27.27 -7.91
N ILE A 279 3.44 27.95 -8.18
CA ILE A 279 3.31 28.94 -9.25
C ILE A 279 3.03 30.31 -8.64
N ASP A 280 3.92 31.27 -8.94
CA ASP A 280 3.67 32.65 -8.55
C ASP A 280 2.53 33.26 -9.41
N GLY A 281 1.54 33.83 -8.71
CA GLY A 281 0.35 34.44 -9.30
C GLY A 281 -0.73 33.42 -9.69
N THR A 282 -1.93 33.91 -10.03
CA THR A 282 -3.09 33.10 -10.40
C THR A 282 -3.72 33.51 -11.73
N MET A 283 -4.77 32.83 -12.16
CA MET A 283 -5.51 33.09 -13.41
C MET A 283 -7.02 33.08 -13.14
N MET A 284 -7.76 33.96 -13.82
CA MET A 284 -9.21 33.81 -13.93
C MET A 284 -9.56 32.81 -15.03
N GLY A 285 -10.75 32.19 -14.93
CA GLY A 285 -11.26 31.28 -15.95
C GLY A 285 -10.86 29.80 -15.80
N LEU A 286 -10.14 29.42 -14.74
CA LEU A 286 -9.73 28.02 -14.50
C LEU A 286 -10.92 27.04 -14.48
N THR A 287 -11.97 27.36 -13.73
CA THR A 287 -13.20 26.55 -13.70
C THR A 287 -13.99 26.68 -15.00
N SER A 288 -13.90 27.82 -15.70
CA SER A 288 -14.59 28.00 -16.98
C SER A 288 -13.99 27.13 -18.09
N ILE A 289 -12.66 27.04 -18.21
CA ILE A 289 -12.04 26.12 -19.18
C ILE A 289 -12.26 24.65 -18.79
N PHE A 290 -12.31 24.34 -17.49
CA PHE A 290 -12.70 23.01 -16.99
C PHE A 290 -14.12 22.65 -17.46
N THR A 291 -15.11 23.50 -17.18
CA THR A 291 -16.51 23.30 -17.57
C THR A 291 -16.67 23.24 -19.09
N ALA A 292 -15.95 24.07 -19.84
CA ALA A 292 -15.95 24.04 -21.30
C ALA A 292 -15.44 22.72 -21.85
N THR A 293 -14.36 22.19 -21.25
CA THR A 293 -13.77 20.90 -21.63
C THR A 293 -14.72 19.74 -21.31
N LEU A 294 -15.40 19.79 -20.16
CA LEU A 294 -16.41 18.80 -19.78
C LEU A 294 -17.59 18.80 -20.76
N ALA A 295 -18.14 19.98 -21.09
CA ALA A 295 -19.22 20.12 -22.05
C ALA A 295 -18.83 19.56 -23.43
N LYS A 296 -17.63 19.87 -23.89
CA LYS A 296 -17.06 19.31 -25.14
C LYS A 296 -17.02 17.78 -25.09
N GLN A 297 -16.55 17.19 -23.99
CA GLN A 297 -16.44 15.74 -23.86
C GLN A 297 -17.83 15.05 -23.83
N LEU A 298 -18.81 15.67 -23.18
CA LEU A 298 -20.20 15.21 -23.17
C LEU A 298 -20.83 15.17 -24.58
N ILE A 299 -20.44 16.07 -25.49
CA ILE A 299 -20.92 16.01 -26.89
C ILE A 299 -20.32 14.80 -27.62
N LYS A 300 -19.04 14.49 -27.36
CA LYS A 300 -18.33 13.42 -28.06
C LYS A 300 -18.78 12.04 -27.60
N GLU A 301 -18.96 11.87 -26.29
CA GLU A 301 -19.11 10.57 -25.65
C GLU A 301 -20.35 10.46 -24.77
N GLY A 302 -21.14 11.54 -24.60
CA GLY A 302 -22.23 11.56 -23.63
C GLY A 302 -21.70 11.44 -22.20
N ILE A 303 -22.56 10.95 -21.30
CA ILE A 303 -22.27 10.80 -19.86
C ILE A 303 -21.04 9.90 -19.60
N CYS A 304 -20.77 8.92 -20.46
CA CYS A 304 -19.61 8.03 -20.27
C CYS A 304 -18.26 8.77 -20.41
N GLY A 305 -18.25 9.94 -21.06
CA GLY A 305 -17.08 10.82 -21.17
C GLY A 305 -16.84 11.71 -19.95
N LEU A 306 -17.63 11.64 -18.87
CA LEU A 306 -17.47 12.53 -17.70
C LEU A 306 -16.09 12.43 -17.06
N THR A 307 -15.60 11.21 -16.78
CA THR A 307 -14.30 11.01 -16.13
C THR A 307 -13.15 11.53 -16.98
N ASP A 308 -13.17 11.28 -18.28
CA ASP A 308 -12.14 11.79 -19.21
C ASP A 308 -12.25 13.31 -19.40
N GLY A 309 -13.47 13.85 -19.40
CA GLY A 309 -13.73 15.28 -19.42
C GLY A 309 -13.20 15.98 -18.17
N ILE A 310 -13.30 15.35 -17.00
CA ILE A 310 -12.70 15.84 -15.75
C ILE A 310 -11.17 15.82 -15.84
N LYS A 311 -10.55 14.71 -16.28
CA LYS A 311 -9.09 14.61 -16.45
C LYS A 311 -8.55 15.69 -17.39
N GLN A 312 -9.15 15.81 -18.57
CA GLN A 312 -8.73 16.80 -19.56
C GLN A 312 -9.05 18.23 -19.10
N GLY A 313 -10.17 18.44 -18.41
CA GLY A 313 -10.54 19.71 -17.82
C GLY A 313 -9.49 20.19 -16.82
N LEU A 314 -9.07 19.33 -15.88
CA LEU A 314 -8.01 19.65 -14.92
C LEU A 314 -6.69 19.97 -15.62
N ALA A 315 -6.31 19.16 -16.61
CA ALA A 315 -5.09 19.39 -17.40
C ALA A 315 -5.12 20.73 -18.15
N ASN A 316 -6.25 21.10 -18.75
CA ASN A 316 -6.43 22.38 -19.44
C ASN A 316 -6.44 23.57 -18.48
N SER A 317 -7.07 23.45 -17.30
CA SER A 317 -7.00 24.47 -16.25
C SER A 317 -5.57 24.68 -15.77
N ARG A 318 -4.81 23.59 -15.60
CA ARG A 318 -3.40 23.63 -15.19
C ARG A 318 -2.53 24.31 -16.24
N ALA A 319 -2.69 23.93 -17.51
CA ALA A 319 -2.02 24.58 -18.64
C ALA A 319 -2.33 26.08 -18.74
N LEU A 320 -3.60 26.47 -18.54
CA LEU A 320 -4.01 27.88 -18.53
C LEU A 320 -3.28 28.67 -17.43
N LEU A 321 -3.15 28.09 -16.23
CA LEU A 321 -2.40 28.67 -15.12
C LEU A 321 -0.92 28.83 -15.47
N GLU A 322 -0.29 27.82 -16.05
CA GLU A 322 1.14 27.86 -16.41
C GLU A 322 1.45 28.90 -17.49
N ILE A 323 0.64 28.97 -18.55
CA ILE A 323 0.91 29.82 -19.71
C ILE A 323 0.72 31.31 -19.38
N GLY A 324 -0.24 31.64 -18.51
CA GLY A 324 -0.61 33.00 -18.13
C GLY A 324 -1.25 33.83 -19.26
N TYR A 325 -1.60 35.09 -19.00
CA TYR A 325 -2.08 36.01 -20.03
C TYR A 325 -0.99 36.34 -21.07
N LYS A 326 -1.42 36.70 -22.28
CA LYS A 326 -0.54 37.12 -23.38
C LYS A 326 -0.80 38.56 -23.77
N ILE A 327 0.25 39.24 -24.24
CA ILE A 327 0.16 40.56 -24.88
C ILE A 327 0.35 40.37 -26.39
N ASN A 328 -0.55 40.94 -27.18
CA ASN A 328 -0.43 41.01 -28.63
C ASN A 328 0.65 42.02 -29.02
N ASN A 329 1.82 41.53 -29.43
CA ASN A 329 2.92 42.37 -29.93
C ASN A 329 2.67 42.95 -31.34
N ASN A 330 1.51 42.68 -31.94
CA ASN A 330 1.17 43.05 -33.31
C ASN A 330 0.38 44.36 -33.45
N SER A 331 0.24 45.17 -32.40
CA SER A 331 -0.15 46.57 -32.58
C SER A 331 0.98 47.27 -33.34
N LYS A 332 0.87 47.27 -34.69
CA LYS A 332 1.67 48.13 -35.57
C LYS A 332 1.67 49.51 -34.92
N LYS A 333 2.84 49.94 -34.42
CA LYS A 333 3.08 51.36 -34.19
C LYS A 333 2.70 52.05 -35.50
N ILE A 334 1.62 52.82 -35.50
CA ILE A 334 1.46 53.87 -36.47
C ILE A 334 2.58 54.86 -36.13
N ILE A 335 3.77 54.64 -36.68
CA ILE A 335 4.80 55.65 -36.74
C ILE A 335 4.27 56.67 -37.74
N ILE A 336 3.59 57.70 -37.24
CA ILE A 336 3.26 58.85 -38.06
C ILE A 336 4.60 59.53 -38.39
N ASN A 337 5.06 59.33 -39.62
CA ASN A 337 6.24 59.96 -40.17
C ASN A 337 6.06 61.50 -40.10
N PRO A 338 6.95 62.26 -39.43
CA PRO A 338 6.73 63.67 -39.09
C PRO A 338 7.02 64.63 -40.26
N LYS A 339 6.46 64.37 -41.45
CA LYS A 339 6.71 65.18 -42.66
C LYS A 339 5.54 66.01 -43.19
N ASN A 340 4.48 66.26 -42.42
CA ASN A 340 3.61 67.43 -42.67
C ASN A 340 2.73 67.80 -41.47
N PRO A 341 2.91 68.99 -40.85
CA PRO A 341 2.12 69.44 -39.72
C PRO A 341 1.01 70.39 -40.18
N SER A 342 -0.25 69.94 -40.15
CA SER A 342 -1.39 70.84 -40.03
C SER A 342 -2.21 70.43 -38.80
N PRO A 343 -2.28 71.28 -37.75
CA PRO A 343 -3.11 71.06 -36.57
C PRO A 343 -4.60 70.88 -36.92
N VAL A 344 -5.05 71.49 -38.03
CA VAL A 344 -6.44 71.47 -38.48
C VAL A 344 -6.84 70.09 -39.03
N TYR A 345 -5.93 69.39 -39.71
CA TYR A 345 -6.19 68.03 -40.22
C TYR A 345 -6.25 66.99 -39.07
N LYS A 346 -5.46 67.19 -38.01
CA LYS A 346 -5.51 66.39 -36.78
C LYS A 346 -6.82 66.60 -36.00
N PHE A 347 -7.28 67.84 -35.90
CA PHE A 347 -8.53 68.16 -35.21
C PHE A 347 -9.77 67.65 -35.97
N LEU A 348 -9.77 67.72 -37.31
CA LEU A 348 -10.87 67.25 -38.14
C LEU A 348 -11.03 65.71 -38.13
N ILE A 349 -9.93 64.96 -38.17
CA ILE A 349 -9.99 63.48 -38.09
C ILE A 349 -10.46 63.03 -36.70
N ALA A 350 -9.94 63.64 -35.63
CA ALA A 350 -10.34 63.33 -34.26
C ALA A 350 -11.80 63.73 -33.94
N SER A 351 -12.34 64.76 -34.61
CA SER A 351 -13.72 65.21 -34.38
C SER A 351 -14.77 64.48 -35.23
N PHE A 352 -14.40 63.97 -36.42
CA PHE A 352 -15.33 63.28 -37.34
C PHE A 352 -15.35 61.75 -37.17
N LEU A 353 -14.25 61.14 -36.72
CA LEU A 353 -14.19 59.71 -36.41
C LEU A 353 -14.25 59.54 -34.88
N LYS A 354 -15.46 59.55 -34.30
CA LYS A 354 -15.71 59.12 -32.91
C LYS A 354 -15.44 57.62 -32.73
N LEU A 355 -14.22 57.15 -32.98
CA LEU A 355 -13.78 55.79 -32.80
C LEU A 355 -12.30 55.81 -32.41
N ASP A 356 -12.02 56.16 -31.15
CA ASP A 356 -10.83 55.64 -30.49
C ASP A 356 -11.02 54.13 -30.33
N ILE A 357 -10.63 53.36 -31.35
CA ILE A 357 -10.57 51.91 -31.27
C ILE A 357 -9.35 51.57 -30.41
N TYR A 358 -9.51 51.60 -29.09
CA TYR A 358 -8.57 50.94 -28.19
C TYR A 358 -8.72 49.43 -28.41
N GLU A 359 -7.81 48.83 -29.19
CA GLU A 359 -7.69 47.38 -29.25
C GLU A 359 -7.04 46.89 -27.96
N ASN A 360 -7.68 45.92 -27.30
CA ASN A 360 -7.12 45.29 -26.11
C ASN A 360 -5.86 44.53 -26.51
N ASN A 361 -4.74 44.85 -25.87
CA ASN A 361 -3.48 44.17 -26.15
C ASN A 361 -3.37 42.87 -25.35
N LEU A 362 -3.96 42.83 -24.15
CA LEU A 362 -4.05 41.63 -23.32
C LEU A 362 -5.06 40.63 -23.90
N ARG A 363 -4.75 39.33 -23.81
CA ARG A 363 -5.67 38.23 -24.13
C ARG A 363 -5.39 36.97 -23.31
N TYR A 364 -6.36 36.07 -23.27
CA TYR A 364 -6.12 34.68 -22.86
C TYR A 364 -5.24 33.96 -23.90
N PRO A 365 -4.47 32.93 -23.48
CA PRO A 365 -3.76 32.03 -24.40
C PRO A 365 -4.70 31.44 -25.46
N SER A 366 -4.14 31.14 -26.64
CA SER A 366 -4.90 30.39 -27.64
C SER A 366 -5.15 28.95 -27.17
N LEU A 367 -6.24 28.34 -27.61
CA LEU A 367 -6.55 26.95 -27.25
C LEU A 367 -5.47 25.99 -27.70
N ASN A 368 -4.86 26.21 -28.87
CA ASN A 368 -3.71 25.42 -29.32
C ASN A 368 -2.53 25.43 -28.36
N GLU A 369 -2.22 26.57 -27.73
CA GLU A 369 -1.19 26.65 -26.69
C GLU A 369 -1.58 25.85 -25.45
N ILE A 370 -2.83 25.99 -25.00
CA ILE A 370 -3.37 25.28 -23.81
C ILE A 370 -3.37 23.77 -24.04
N LEU A 371 -3.91 23.29 -25.16
CA LEU A 371 -4.00 21.87 -25.51
C LEU A 371 -2.62 21.24 -25.67
N LYS A 372 -1.65 21.97 -26.22
CA LYS A 372 -0.28 21.49 -26.32
C LYS A 372 0.35 21.32 -24.94
N GLU A 373 0.20 22.31 -24.07
CA GLU A 373 0.78 22.27 -22.73
C GLU A 373 0.08 21.23 -21.84
N SER A 374 -1.24 21.05 -22.00
CA SER A 374 -2.02 20.13 -21.17
C SER A 374 -1.64 18.66 -21.34
N THR A 375 -1.02 18.27 -22.47
CA THR A 375 -0.49 16.91 -22.69
C THR A 375 0.62 16.50 -21.71
N LYS A 376 1.22 17.45 -20.99
CA LYS A 376 2.25 17.19 -19.97
C LYS A 376 1.65 16.78 -18.62
N HIS A 377 0.35 16.99 -18.43
CA HIS A 377 -0.35 16.77 -17.16
C HIS A 377 -1.14 15.48 -17.20
N ASN A 378 -0.86 14.57 -16.27
CA ASN A 378 -1.52 13.26 -16.18
C ASN A 378 -2.27 13.14 -14.86
N TYR A 379 -3.46 12.54 -14.91
CA TYR A 379 -4.32 12.32 -13.76
C TYR A 379 -4.72 10.86 -13.67
N ALA A 380 -4.58 10.30 -12.47
CA ALA A 380 -5.09 8.99 -12.11
C ALA A 380 -6.58 9.06 -11.76
N SER A 381 -7.24 7.91 -11.73
CA SER A 381 -8.62 7.80 -11.26
C SER A 381 -8.83 6.52 -10.47
N SER A 382 -9.65 6.59 -9.41
CA SER A 382 -9.90 5.45 -8.53
C SER A 382 -11.32 5.48 -7.96
N SER A 383 -11.92 4.31 -7.74
CA SER A 383 -13.22 4.17 -7.06
C SER A 383 -13.07 4.35 -5.55
N ILE A 384 -14.00 5.08 -4.93
CA ILE A 384 -14.00 5.37 -3.49
C ILE A 384 -14.95 4.40 -2.77
N GLU A 385 -14.50 3.78 -1.67
CA GLU A 385 -15.38 2.98 -0.80
C GLU A 385 -16.36 3.90 -0.06
N LEU A 386 -17.65 3.76 -0.33
CA LEU A 386 -18.69 4.49 0.36
C LEU A 386 -18.78 4.08 1.85
N PRO A 387 -19.05 5.01 2.78
CA PRO A 387 -19.25 4.69 4.19
C PRO A 387 -20.39 3.69 4.39
N THR A 388 -20.14 2.64 5.18
CA THR A 388 -21.17 1.72 5.68
C THR A 388 -21.67 2.10 7.07
N ASP A 389 -20.91 2.92 7.79
CA ASP A 389 -21.24 3.46 9.13
C ASP A 389 -21.08 4.99 9.09
N LEU A 390 -22.05 5.71 9.66
CA LEU A 390 -22.08 7.19 9.72
C LEU A 390 -21.49 7.75 11.02
N LYS A 391 -20.95 6.90 11.92
CA LYS A 391 -20.29 7.34 13.16
C LYS A 391 -18.83 7.74 12.97
N ASN A 392 -18.16 7.15 11.98
CA ASN A 392 -16.77 7.43 11.65
C ASN A 392 -16.63 7.56 10.14
N ALA A 393 -16.00 8.63 9.67
CA ALA A 393 -15.75 8.85 8.24
C ALA A 393 -14.93 7.73 7.61
N ASP A 394 -14.08 7.07 8.39
CA ASP A 394 -13.09 6.15 7.88
C ASP A 394 -12.67 5.07 8.90
N PRO A 395 -13.60 4.17 9.29
CA PRO A 395 -13.36 3.18 10.35
C PRO A 395 -12.37 2.08 9.96
N LYS A 396 -12.17 1.84 8.64
CA LYS A 396 -11.28 0.80 8.11
C LYS A 396 -9.94 1.36 7.61
N PHE A 397 -9.70 2.67 7.78
CA PHE A 397 -8.50 3.33 7.24
C PHE A 397 -8.32 3.06 5.74
N TRP A 398 -9.31 3.42 4.93
CA TRP A 398 -9.37 3.11 3.49
C TRP A 398 -8.19 3.72 2.72
N ARG A 399 -7.48 2.92 1.91
CA ARG A 399 -6.33 3.40 1.13
C ARG A 399 -6.56 3.19 -0.36
N ILE A 400 -6.31 4.22 -1.17
CA ILE A 400 -6.32 4.13 -2.64
C ILE A 400 -5.30 3.08 -3.11
N LEU A 401 -4.17 2.95 -2.39
CA LEU A 401 -3.16 1.91 -2.59
C LEU A 401 -3.75 0.50 -2.65
N ASP A 402 -4.81 0.22 -1.88
CA ASP A 402 -5.32 -1.14 -1.70
C ASP A 402 -6.11 -1.63 -2.93
N ASN A 403 -6.65 -0.73 -3.74
CA ASN A 403 -7.50 -1.08 -4.90
C ASN A 403 -6.80 -2.00 -5.92
N GLU A 404 -5.53 -1.75 -6.23
CA GLU A 404 -4.76 -2.56 -7.20
C GLU A 404 -3.67 -3.41 -6.55
N THR A 405 -3.24 -3.10 -5.32
CA THR A 405 -2.04 -3.72 -4.73
C THR A 405 -2.30 -4.73 -3.62
N LEU A 406 -3.50 -4.78 -3.01
CA LEU A 406 -3.78 -5.56 -1.80
C LEU A 406 -3.31 -7.02 -1.88
N HIS A 407 -3.61 -7.71 -2.98
CA HIS A 407 -3.26 -9.13 -3.18
C HIS A 407 -1.87 -9.37 -3.80
N ILE A 408 -1.16 -8.30 -4.20
CA ILE A 408 0.10 -8.39 -4.93
C ILE A 408 1.24 -7.56 -4.33
N ARG A 409 1.11 -7.03 -3.10
CA ARG A 409 2.11 -6.14 -2.47
C ARG A 409 3.54 -6.71 -2.46
N GLN A 410 3.69 -8.02 -2.31
CA GLN A 410 4.97 -8.71 -2.40
C GLN A 410 5.63 -8.58 -3.79
N LEU A 411 4.82 -8.69 -4.85
CA LEU A 411 5.29 -8.51 -6.22
C LEU A 411 5.64 -7.04 -6.47
N VAL A 412 4.77 -6.12 -6.04
CA VAL A 412 4.99 -4.67 -6.12
C VAL A 412 6.29 -4.28 -5.43
N ALA A 413 6.52 -4.74 -4.19
CA ALA A 413 7.74 -4.51 -3.44
C ALA A 413 8.99 -5.01 -4.18
N ARG A 414 8.94 -6.22 -4.78
CA ARG A 414 10.05 -6.74 -5.59
C ARG A 414 10.30 -5.88 -6.82
N GLU A 415 9.25 -5.46 -7.54
CA GLU A 415 9.40 -4.62 -8.73
C GLU A 415 9.99 -3.25 -8.40
N ILE A 416 9.59 -2.61 -7.29
CA ILE A 416 10.21 -1.35 -6.83
C ILE A 416 11.72 -1.52 -6.66
N VAL A 417 12.18 -2.59 -6.00
CA VAL A 417 13.63 -2.81 -5.81
C VAL A 417 14.31 -3.07 -7.14
N LEU A 418 13.71 -3.89 -8.01
CA LEU A 418 14.34 -4.30 -9.27
C LEU A 418 14.34 -3.19 -10.33
N LYS A 419 13.23 -2.48 -10.51
CA LYS A 419 13.01 -1.55 -11.63
C LYS A 419 12.91 -0.09 -11.20
N GLY A 420 12.67 0.18 -9.91
CA GLY A 420 12.41 1.53 -9.38
C GLY A 420 10.94 1.95 -9.49
N ASN A 421 10.18 1.32 -10.39
CA ASN A 421 8.73 1.43 -10.50
C ASN A 421 8.08 0.04 -10.46
N ALA A 422 6.78 -0.01 -10.18
CA ALA A 422 6.01 -1.24 -10.16
C ALA A 422 4.67 -1.02 -10.85
N LYS A 423 4.19 -2.05 -11.54
CA LYS A 423 2.84 -2.03 -12.12
C LYS A 423 1.80 -1.99 -11.00
N GLY A 424 0.81 -1.11 -11.12
CA GLY A 424 -0.22 -0.87 -10.13
C GLY A 424 0.09 0.26 -9.15
N LEU A 425 1.22 0.96 -9.32
CA LEU A 425 1.52 2.20 -8.58
C LEU A 425 1.26 3.46 -9.41
N GLU A 426 0.94 3.33 -10.70
CA GLU A 426 0.66 4.47 -11.58
C GLU A 426 -0.56 5.29 -11.10
N ASN A 427 -1.50 4.62 -10.42
CA ASN A 427 -2.76 5.21 -9.94
C ASN A 427 -2.78 5.43 -8.41
N VAL A 428 -1.62 5.39 -7.75
CA VAL A 428 -1.53 5.47 -6.28
C VAL A 428 -0.98 6.83 -5.84
N PRO A 429 -1.54 7.46 -4.79
CA PRO A 429 -0.97 8.66 -4.20
C PRO A 429 0.47 8.43 -3.71
N ILE A 430 1.40 9.20 -4.24
CA ILE A 430 2.79 9.29 -3.84
C ILE A 430 3.03 10.73 -3.42
N CYS A 431 3.44 10.94 -2.17
CA CYS A 431 3.81 12.27 -1.69
C CYS A 431 5.33 12.39 -1.55
N ARG A 432 5.88 13.53 -1.99
CA ARG A 432 7.30 13.85 -1.86
C ARG A 432 7.51 14.98 -0.85
N PHE A 433 8.35 14.73 0.14
CA PHE A 433 8.85 15.71 1.10
C PHE A 433 10.35 15.79 0.94
N GLY A 434 10.85 16.87 0.31
CA GLY A 434 12.27 16.98 -0.03
C GLY A 434 12.71 15.84 -0.97
N GLU A 435 13.61 14.99 -0.49
CA GLU A 435 14.09 13.78 -1.20
C GLU A 435 13.36 12.50 -0.79
N ILE A 436 12.50 12.54 0.22
CA ILE A 436 11.73 11.37 0.66
C ILE A 436 10.44 11.28 -0.16
N GLU A 437 10.14 10.07 -0.63
CA GLU A 437 8.86 9.73 -1.23
C GLU A 437 8.18 8.64 -0.41
N THR A 438 6.94 8.90 -0.01
CA THR A 438 6.12 7.93 0.71
C THR A 438 4.80 7.67 -0.02
N ILE A 439 4.29 6.45 0.16
CA ILE A 439 2.98 5.99 -0.30
C ILE A 439 2.09 5.54 0.87
N ASP A 440 2.66 5.56 2.08
CA ASP A 440 1.95 5.13 3.28
C ASP A 440 1.07 6.30 3.71
N ARG A 441 -0.25 6.10 3.65
CA ARG A 441 -1.23 7.14 3.97
C ARG A 441 -0.99 7.76 5.34
N ALA A 442 -0.64 6.96 6.35
CA ALA A 442 -0.41 7.48 7.71
C ALA A 442 0.79 8.42 7.76
N GLU A 443 1.86 8.10 7.02
CA GLU A 443 3.05 8.93 6.90
C GLU A 443 2.77 10.20 6.08
N ILE A 444 2.03 10.08 4.96
CA ILE A 444 1.57 11.21 4.15
C ILE A 444 0.80 12.21 5.02
N GLU A 445 -0.24 11.76 5.73
CA GLU A 445 -1.07 12.62 6.57
C GLU A 445 -0.26 13.28 7.69
N SER A 446 0.60 12.51 8.37
CA SER A 446 1.43 13.02 9.48
C SER A 446 2.41 14.10 9.00
N TYR A 447 3.11 13.86 7.89
CA TYR A 447 4.06 14.82 7.35
C TYR A 447 3.36 16.06 6.76
N SER A 448 2.23 15.88 6.08
CA SER A 448 1.43 16.98 5.56
C SER A 448 0.91 17.89 6.69
N ALA A 449 0.39 17.31 7.77
CA ALA A 449 -0.10 18.07 8.93
C ALA A 449 0.99 18.94 9.55
N ILE A 450 2.20 18.39 9.72
CA ILE A 450 3.34 19.15 10.27
C ILE A 450 3.86 20.20 9.30
N LYS A 451 3.90 19.88 7.99
CA LYS A 451 4.26 20.85 6.95
C LYS A 451 3.32 22.06 6.98
N GLU A 452 2.01 21.83 7.13
CA GLU A 452 1.02 22.90 7.19
C GLU A 452 1.18 23.74 8.47
N LEU A 453 1.35 23.10 9.63
CA LEU A 453 1.61 23.82 10.90
C LEU A 453 2.83 24.74 10.81
N ILE A 454 3.92 24.28 10.20
CA ILE A 454 5.12 25.10 9.99
C ILE A 454 4.83 26.23 8.99
N THR A 455 4.12 25.95 7.90
CA THR A 455 3.81 26.94 6.86
C THR A 455 2.90 28.05 7.40
N GLU A 456 1.90 27.71 8.19
CA GLU A 456 1.01 28.66 8.87
C GLU A 456 1.79 29.51 9.88
N PHE A 457 2.61 28.88 10.72
CA PHE A 457 3.47 29.60 11.68
C PHE A 457 4.40 30.60 10.98
N LEU A 458 5.01 30.20 9.86
CA LEU A 458 5.88 31.05 9.06
C LEU A 458 5.13 32.17 8.32
N SER A 459 3.84 32.00 8.04
CA SER A 459 3.02 33.01 7.35
C SER A 459 2.45 34.04 8.32
N ASN A 460 2.39 33.72 9.62
CA ASN A 460 1.99 34.66 10.65
C ASN A 460 3.13 35.67 10.92
N PRO A 461 2.92 36.99 10.70
CA PRO A 461 3.94 37.99 10.96
C PRO A 461 4.28 38.16 12.44
N ASN A 462 3.37 37.82 13.35
CA ASN A 462 3.53 37.98 14.80
C ASN A 462 2.97 36.75 15.55
N PRO A 463 3.64 35.59 15.47
CA PRO A 463 3.23 34.41 16.25
C PRO A 463 3.41 34.70 17.74
N LYS A 464 2.42 34.35 18.56
CA LYS A 464 2.41 34.65 19.99
C LYS A 464 3.31 33.71 20.81
N ASN A 465 3.38 32.44 20.41
CA ASN A 465 4.07 31.38 21.14
C ASN A 465 4.95 30.58 20.17
N PRO A 466 6.04 29.95 20.64
CA PRO A 466 6.80 28.99 19.84
C PRO A 466 5.94 27.82 19.32
N LEU A 467 6.25 27.34 18.12
CA LEU A 467 5.61 26.14 17.58
C LEU A 467 6.30 24.90 18.13
N CYS A 468 5.56 24.05 18.85
CA CYS A 468 6.12 22.85 19.47
C CYS A 468 5.45 21.59 18.92
N PHE A 469 6.22 20.60 18.48
CA PHE A 469 5.70 19.28 18.10
C PHE A 469 6.69 18.16 18.44
N ALA A 470 6.18 16.93 18.52
CA ALA A 470 6.97 15.76 18.91
C ALA A 470 7.15 14.76 17.77
N VAL A 471 8.24 13.98 17.82
CA VAL A 471 8.57 12.96 16.82
C VAL A 471 8.96 11.68 17.54
N PHE A 472 8.18 10.63 17.30
CA PHE A 472 8.39 9.32 17.90
C PHE A 472 8.78 8.31 16.82
N GLY A 473 9.43 7.24 17.25
CA GLY A 473 9.76 6.12 16.38
C GLY A 473 10.94 5.31 16.92
N PRO A 474 11.09 4.04 16.49
CA PRO A 474 12.20 3.20 16.92
C PRO A 474 13.58 3.82 16.61
N PRO A 475 14.64 3.45 17.34
CA PRO A 475 16.01 3.81 16.99
C PRO A 475 16.32 3.42 15.54
N GLY A 476 16.81 4.39 14.76
CA GLY A 476 17.11 4.16 13.34
C GLY A 476 15.90 4.11 12.40
N SER A 477 14.70 4.52 12.85
CA SER A 477 13.51 4.63 11.98
C SER A 477 13.55 5.80 10.99
N GLY A 478 14.38 6.81 11.27
CA GLY A 478 14.54 7.99 10.40
C GLY A 478 13.94 9.30 10.94
N LYS A 479 13.63 9.40 12.25
CA LYS A 479 13.04 10.60 12.90
C LYS A 479 13.61 11.93 12.42
N SER A 480 14.91 12.16 12.62
CA SER A 480 15.55 13.43 12.23
C SER A 480 15.63 13.62 10.72
N LEU A 481 15.71 12.52 9.95
CA LEU A 481 15.72 12.57 8.49
C LEU A 481 14.35 13.04 7.97
N GLY A 482 13.25 12.45 8.43
CA GLY A 482 11.90 12.83 8.03
C GLY A 482 11.63 14.33 8.24
N VAL A 483 11.91 14.84 9.43
CA VAL A 483 11.72 16.27 9.74
C VAL A 483 12.58 17.17 8.85
N LYS A 484 13.88 16.87 8.69
CA LYS A 484 14.77 17.67 7.83
C LYS A 484 14.26 17.74 6.38
N GLN A 485 13.64 16.67 5.89
CA GLN A 485 13.13 16.61 4.53
C GLN A 485 11.82 17.41 4.37
N ILE A 486 10.97 17.46 5.39
CA ILE A 486 9.86 18.42 5.46
C ILE A 486 10.39 19.84 5.36
N LEU A 487 11.42 20.21 6.13
CA LEU A 487 11.99 21.57 6.07
C LEU A 487 12.59 21.91 4.72
N LYS A 488 13.30 20.96 4.09
CA LYS A 488 13.83 21.13 2.73
C LYS A 488 12.71 21.40 1.71
N SER A 489 11.50 20.91 1.95
CA SER A 489 10.33 21.19 1.10
C SER A 489 9.73 22.58 1.32
N ILE A 490 9.93 23.20 2.49
CA ILE A 490 9.36 24.51 2.88
C ILE A 490 10.35 25.65 2.62
N ASP A 491 11.61 25.49 3.02
CA ASP A 491 12.68 26.49 2.86
C ASP A 491 13.92 25.85 2.20
N PRO A 492 13.85 25.49 0.90
CA PRO A 492 14.92 24.77 0.20
C PRO A 492 16.24 25.55 0.09
N LYS A 493 16.22 26.87 0.31
CA LYS A 493 17.41 27.74 0.28
C LYS A 493 17.95 28.08 1.67
N GLU A 494 17.31 27.61 2.75
CA GLU A 494 17.66 27.90 4.14
C GLU A 494 17.79 29.41 4.43
N ASN A 495 16.90 30.19 3.83
CA ASN A 495 16.90 31.65 3.95
C ASN A 495 16.21 32.11 5.23
N ARG A 496 15.20 31.38 5.69
CA ARG A 496 14.31 31.76 6.80
C ARG A 496 14.57 30.93 8.05
N LEU A 497 14.79 29.63 7.89
CA LEU A 497 14.96 28.69 8.99
C LEU A 497 16.44 28.38 9.24
N LYS A 498 16.82 28.23 10.52
CA LYS A 498 18.15 27.77 10.91
C LYS A 498 18.05 26.57 11.86
N ILE A 499 18.52 25.41 11.42
CA ILE A 499 18.46 24.17 12.18
C ILE A 499 19.59 24.12 13.21
N ILE A 500 19.24 23.78 14.46
CA ILE A 500 20.16 23.48 15.57
C ILE A 500 19.66 22.23 16.31
N SER A 501 20.57 21.39 16.81
CA SER A 501 20.20 20.13 17.49
C SER A 501 20.96 19.97 18.79
N PHE A 502 20.26 19.46 19.80
CA PHE A 502 20.77 19.19 21.14
C PHE A 502 20.35 17.77 21.52
N ASN A 503 21.29 16.96 22.03
CA ASN A 503 20.98 15.65 22.59
C ASN A 503 20.85 15.78 24.10
N ILE A 504 19.63 15.58 24.62
CA ILE A 504 19.29 15.79 26.03
C ILE A 504 19.92 14.72 26.93
N SER A 505 20.18 13.52 26.43
CA SER A 505 20.84 12.47 27.22
C SER A 505 22.31 12.78 27.56
N GLN A 506 22.89 13.77 26.89
CA GLN A 506 24.26 14.24 27.12
C GLN A 506 24.32 15.41 28.12
N PHE A 507 23.17 15.91 28.58
CA PHE A 507 23.11 17.02 29.53
C PHE A 507 23.17 16.48 30.95
N ASP A 508 24.02 17.09 31.77
CA ASP A 508 24.19 16.69 33.17
C ASP A 508 23.18 17.45 34.06
N ASP A 509 22.99 18.75 33.80
CA ASP A 509 22.14 19.60 34.61
C ASP A 509 21.35 20.66 33.80
N TYR A 510 20.62 21.53 34.51
CA TYR A 510 19.80 22.57 33.90
C TYR A 510 20.64 23.70 33.23
N GLN A 511 21.92 23.87 33.60
CA GLN A 511 22.80 24.87 33.00
C GLN A 511 23.17 24.55 31.55
N ASP A 512 23.28 23.26 31.21
CA ASP A 512 23.45 22.83 29.82
C ASP A 512 22.26 23.24 28.96
N LEU A 513 21.04 23.10 29.51
CA LEU A 513 19.81 23.50 28.82
C LEU A 513 19.68 25.03 28.71
N ILE A 514 20.07 25.79 29.74
CA ILE A 514 20.19 27.26 29.68
C ILE A 514 21.16 27.67 28.56
N SER A 515 22.32 27.03 28.48
CA SER A 515 23.34 27.29 27.44
C SER A 515 22.81 26.99 26.04
N ALA A 516 21.96 25.96 25.90
CA ALA A 516 21.24 25.67 24.67
C ALA A 516 20.25 26.78 24.30
N PHE A 517 19.45 27.27 25.25
CA PHE A 517 18.49 28.36 25.01
C PHE A 517 19.14 29.69 24.65
N HIS A 518 20.29 30.04 25.24
CA HIS A 518 21.06 31.22 24.81
C HIS A 518 21.47 31.12 23.33
N LYS A 519 21.93 29.94 22.86
CA LYS A 519 22.25 29.72 21.43
C LYS A 519 21.02 29.84 20.52
N VAL A 520 19.86 29.38 20.98
CA VAL A 520 18.59 29.51 20.23
C VAL A 520 18.22 30.99 20.10
N ARG A 521 18.32 31.74 21.20
CA ARG A 521 18.05 33.18 21.23
C ARG A 521 18.97 33.96 20.29
N ASP A 522 20.26 33.64 20.24
CA ASP A 522 21.20 34.30 19.33
C ASP A 522 20.79 34.15 17.85
N ILE A 523 20.23 32.99 17.48
CA ILE A 523 19.69 32.78 16.13
C ILE A 523 18.43 33.62 15.91
N ALA A 524 17.51 33.65 16.87
CA ALA A 524 16.29 34.46 16.77
C ALA A 524 16.59 35.96 16.60
N LEU A 525 17.67 36.46 17.22
CA LEU A 525 18.15 37.83 17.07
C LEU A 525 18.79 38.13 15.70
N SER A 526 19.07 37.11 14.89
CA SER A 526 19.71 37.24 13.57
C SER A 526 18.73 37.30 12.38
N ASP A 527 17.46 37.67 12.63
CA ASP A 527 16.34 37.66 11.67
C ASP A 527 16.07 36.28 11.02
N LYS A 528 16.49 35.20 11.68
CA LYS A 528 16.16 33.82 11.31
C LYS A 528 15.31 33.17 12.38
N ILE A 529 14.45 32.24 11.96
CA ILE A 529 13.65 31.44 12.90
C ILE A 529 14.47 30.19 13.28
N PRO A 530 14.89 30.04 14.54
CA PRO A 530 15.55 28.83 15.00
C PRO A 530 14.59 27.63 14.94
N PHE A 531 15.05 26.57 14.29
CA PHE A 531 14.43 25.26 14.28
C PHE A 531 15.25 24.32 15.16
N VAL A 532 14.76 24.09 16.38
CA VAL A 532 15.51 23.43 17.46
C VAL A 532 15.05 21.99 17.60
N PHE A 533 16.00 21.06 17.48
CA PHE A 533 15.74 19.64 17.63
C PHE A 533 16.32 19.15 18.96
N PHE A 534 15.45 18.78 19.90
CA PHE A 534 15.81 18.15 21.16
C PHE A 534 15.70 16.63 21.01
N ASP A 535 16.83 15.97 20.76
CA ASP A 535 16.92 14.52 20.62
C ASP A 535 17.01 13.85 21.99
N GLU A 536 16.43 12.67 22.12
CA GLU A 536 16.34 11.91 23.39
C GLU A 536 15.72 12.73 24.54
N PHE A 537 14.73 13.59 24.23
CA PHE A 537 14.07 14.45 25.23
C PHE A 537 13.32 13.65 26.32
N ASP A 538 13.00 12.39 26.02
CA ASP A 538 12.34 11.42 26.89
C ASP A 538 13.33 10.63 27.75
N SER A 539 14.57 11.13 27.92
CA SER A 539 15.56 10.58 28.83
C SER A 539 15.23 10.85 30.31
N ASP A 540 15.77 10.02 31.19
CA ASP A 540 15.63 10.20 32.63
C ASP A 540 16.49 11.37 33.13
N LYS A 541 16.05 12.02 34.22
CA LYS A 541 16.85 13.02 34.95
C LYS A 541 16.75 12.77 36.45
N ASP A 542 17.86 12.74 37.17
CA ASP A 542 17.91 12.58 38.63
C ASP A 542 17.11 11.36 39.14
N ARG A 543 17.18 10.23 38.39
CA ARG A 543 16.40 8.99 38.62
C ARG A 543 14.87 9.14 38.50
N GLN A 544 14.39 10.28 38.00
CA GLN A 544 13.01 10.48 37.61
C GLN A 544 12.88 10.27 36.10
N SER A 545 12.02 9.33 35.70
CA SER A 545 11.73 9.13 34.29
C SER A 545 11.00 10.34 33.71
N LEU A 546 11.38 10.73 32.48
CA LEU A 546 10.90 11.96 31.81
C LEU A 546 11.18 13.25 32.62
N GLY A 547 12.19 13.24 33.49
CA GLY A 547 12.47 14.34 34.43
C GLY A 547 12.80 15.69 33.77
N TRP A 548 13.13 15.70 32.48
CA TRP A 548 13.43 16.90 31.70
C TRP A 548 12.19 17.71 31.30
N LEU A 549 11.00 17.11 31.20
CA LEU A 549 9.82 17.75 30.60
C LEU A 549 9.42 19.08 31.26
N LYS A 550 9.50 19.15 32.60
CA LYS A 550 9.16 20.36 33.37
C LYS A 550 9.98 21.60 32.99
N TYR A 551 11.21 21.41 32.51
CA TYR A 551 12.12 22.52 32.15
C TYR A 551 11.81 23.12 30.78
N PHE A 552 11.03 22.43 29.94
CA PHE A 552 10.61 22.94 28.63
C PHE A 552 9.30 23.74 28.69
N LEU A 553 8.54 23.68 29.80
CA LEU A 553 7.18 24.23 29.85
C LEU A 553 7.12 25.75 29.61
N ALA A 554 8.00 26.53 30.25
CA ALA A 554 8.07 27.98 30.05
C ALA A 554 8.60 28.34 28.65
N PRO A 555 9.71 27.73 28.16
CA PRO A 555 10.15 27.92 26.78
C PRO A 555 9.07 27.63 25.75
N MET A 556 8.29 26.56 25.90
CA MET A 556 7.23 26.18 24.94
C MET A 556 6.03 27.12 24.98
N GLN A 557 5.65 27.58 26.17
CA GLN A 557 4.41 28.34 26.37
C GLN A 557 4.61 29.83 26.10
N ASP A 558 5.64 30.39 26.73
CA ASP A 558 5.85 31.84 26.85
C ASP A 558 7.05 32.31 26.00
N GLY A 559 7.82 31.37 25.44
CA GLY A 559 9.00 31.69 24.65
C GLY A 559 10.10 32.34 25.49
N GLU A 560 10.20 31.98 26.76
CA GLU A 560 11.18 32.50 27.72
C GLU A 560 11.78 31.39 28.58
N PHE A 561 12.96 31.64 29.14
CA PHE A 561 13.61 30.74 30.08
C PHE A 561 14.22 31.51 31.24
N LYS A 562 14.35 30.84 32.39
CA LYS A 562 14.91 31.44 33.60
C LYS A 562 16.38 31.04 33.77
N ASP A 563 17.24 32.04 33.96
CA ASP A 563 18.67 31.92 34.25
C ASP A 563 18.97 32.67 35.56
N GLY A 564 19.24 31.93 36.64
CA GLY A 564 19.28 32.49 37.98
C GLY A 564 17.93 33.11 38.36
N ASP A 565 17.92 34.41 38.69
CA ASP A 565 16.70 35.21 38.95
C ASP A 565 16.20 35.99 37.73
N THR A 566 16.91 35.92 36.61
CA THR A 566 16.56 36.67 35.40
C THR A 566 15.74 35.82 34.44
N VAL A 567 14.73 36.42 33.81
CA VAL A 567 13.96 35.80 32.74
C VAL A 567 14.44 36.35 31.40
N HIS A 568 14.78 35.46 30.48
CA HIS A 568 15.28 35.81 29.15
C HIS A 568 14.28 35.39 28.07
N PRO A 569 13.93 36.29 27.13
CA PRO A 569 13.13 35.91 25.97
C PRO A 569 13.97 35.12 24.96
N ILE A 570 13.40 34.06 24.40
CA ILE A 570 13.94 33.28 23.28
C ILE A 570 13.57 33.94 21.95
N GLY A 571 12.34 34.43 21.85
CA GLY A 571 11.74 34.89 20.59
C GLY A 571 11.04 33.78 19.81
N ASN A 572 10.69 34.05 18.55
CA ASN A 572 9.97 33.10 17.71
C ASN A 572 10.85 31.89 17.37
N ALA A 573 10.44 30.70 17.82
CA ALA A 573 11.18 29.47 17.58
C ALA A 573 10.24 28.31 17.22
N ILE A 574 10.81 27.27 16.60
CA ILE A 574 10.13 25.99 16.38
C ILE A 574 10.89 24.92 17.16
N PHE A 575 10.22 24.27 18.11
CA PHE A 575 10.80 23.22 18.95
C PHE A 575 10.28 21.84 18.54
N VAL A 576 11.22 20.93 18.28
CA VAL A 576 10.95 19.54 17.92
C VAL A 576 11.52 18.62 18.99
N PHE A 577 10.66 17.81 19.57
CA PHE A 577 11.00 16.88 20.63
C PHE A 577 11.03 15.45 20.09
N ALA A 578 12.22 14.88 19.90
CA ALA A 578 12.40 13.56 19.30
C ALA A 578 12.69 12.49 20.36
N GLY A 579 11.73 11.60 20.57
CA GLY A 579 11.79 10.58 21.63
C GLY A 579 12.57 9.35 21.19
N GLY A 580 13.40 8.80 22.07
CA GLY A 580 14.22 7.61 21.85
C GLY A 580 13.73 6.36 22.59
N THR A 581 13.01 6.54 23.70
CA THR A 581 12.58 5.46 24.60
C THR A 581 11.14 5.02 24.35
N ARG A 582 10.29 5.93 23.86
CA ARG A 582 8.89 5.67 23.45
C ARG A 582 8.76 5.74 21.91
N TYR A 583 8.25 4.70 21.25
CA TYR A 583 8.23 4.66 19.77
C TYR A 583 6.99 5.30 19.15
N THR A 584 5.94 5.52 19.94
CA THR A 584 4.73 6.21 19.49
C THR A 584 4.30 7.26 20.50
N PHE A 585 3.55 8.27 20.03
CA PHE A 585 2.92 9.25 20.92
C PHE A 585 2.00 8.59 21.96
N GLU A 586 1.28 7.54 21.56
CA GLU A 586 0.40 6.79 22.47
C GLU A 586 1.20 6.18 23.63
N ASN A 587 2.33 5.51 23.32
CA ASN A 587 3.21 4.93 24.34
C ASN A 587 3.80 6.01 25.26
N PHE A 588 4.12 7.19 24.71
CA PHE A 588 4.60 8.32 25.50
C PHE A 588 3.56 8.81 26.50
N VAL A 589 2.30 9.00 26.07
CA VAL A 589 1.21 9.47 26.95
C VAL A 589 0.84 8.43 27.99
N GLN A 590 0.80 7.15 27.62
CA GLN A 590 0.54 6.04 28.53
C GLN A 590 1.74 5.69 29.41
N ASN A 591 2.90 6.32 29.15
CA ASN A 591 4.17 6.05 29.82
C ASN A 591 4.55 4.56 29.84
N THR A 592 4.26 3.85 28.75
CA THR A 592 4.54 2.41 28.58
C THR A 592 5.84 2.18 27.79
N HIS A 593 6.70 1.26 28.27
CA HIS A 593 7.87 0.81 27.49
C HIS A 593 7.42 -0.13 26.37
N ASP A 594 7.98 0.08 25.18
CA ASP A 594 7.81 -0.83 24.06
C ASP A 594 8.57 -2.14 24.34
N ASN A 595 7.91 -3.08 25.04
CA ASN A 595 8.39 -4.44 25.22
C ASN A 595 8.11 -5.33 23.99
N GLY A 596 7.98 -4.75 22.79
CA GLY A 596 7.75 -5.51 21.55
C GLY A 596 6.39 -6.22 21.43
N GLN A 597 5.50 -6.11 22.44
CA GLN A 597 4.14 -6.63 22.41
C GLN A 597 3.12 -5.49 22.33
N THR A 598 2.42 -5.39 21.21
CA THR A 598 1.07 -4.81 21.18
C THR A 598 0.06 -5.93 21.44
N THR A 599 -0.09 -6.37 22.69
CA THR A 599 -1.24 -7.22 23.07
C THR A 599 -2.42 -6.31 23.38
N ASN A 600 -3.14 -5.90 22.33
CA ASN A 600 -4.50 -5.42 22.47
C ASN A 600 -5.42 -6.48 21.88
N LEU A 601 -5.74 -7.51 22.68
CA LEU A 601 -6.95 -8.29 22.43
C LEU A 601 -8.14 -7.31 22.55
N PRO A 602 -9.14 -7.37 21.65
CA PRO A 602 -10.42 -6.72 21.95
C PRO A 602 -10.96 -7.34 23.25
N PRO A 603 -11.64 -6.57 24.11
CA PRO A 603 -12.37 -7.20 25.20
C PRO A 603 -13.40 -8.12 24.54
N SER A 604 -13.18 -9.44 24.65
CA SER A 604 -14.19 -10.41 24.29
C SER A 604 -15.33 -10.25 25.30
N ASP A 605 -16.52 -9.94 24.82
CA ASP A 605 -17.72 -9.78 25.65
C ASP A 605 -18.15 -11.08 26.38
N ASP A 606 -17.41 -12.19 26.24
CA ASP A 606 -17.81 -13.52 26.72
C ASP A 606 -16.75 -14.25 27.58
N VAL A 607 -16.10 -13.57 28.51
CA VAL A 607 -15.39 -14.27 29.62
C VAL A 607 -15.83 -13.71 30.96
N LYS A 608 -16.62 -14.51 31.69
CA LYS A 608 -16.92 -14.27 33.10
C LYS A 608 -15.59 -14.20 33.88
N ALA A 609 -15.38 -13.06 34.52
CA ALA A 609 -14.22 -12.74 35.32
C ALA A 609 -13.94 -13.80 36.40
N ASP A 610 -12.83 -14.51 36.27
CA ASP A 610 -12.08 -14.99 37.44
C ASP A 610 -11.22 -13.82 37.93
N LYS A 611 -11.78 -13.09 38.89
CA LYS A 611 -11.05 -12.13 39.72
C LYS A 611 -10.08 -12.92 40.59
N ASN A 612 -8.78 -12.89 40.28
CA ASN A 612 -7.66 -12.93 41.24
C ASN A 612 -6.30 -12.85 40.52
N CYS A 613 -5.96 -11.70 39.94
CA CYS A 613 -4.59 -11.19 39.93
C CYS A 613 -4.62 -9.65 39.83
N ASP A 614 -3.89 -8.96 40.71
CA ASP A 614 -3.89 -7.49 40.87
C ASP A 614 -3.29 -6.77 39.65
N GLN A 615 -4.12 -6.38 38.67
CA GLN A 615 -3.74 -5.47 37.58
C GLN A 615 -4.02 -3.99 37.89
N SER A 616 -4.76 -3.68 38.97
CA SER A 616 -5.14 -2.31 39.33
C SER A 616 -4.01 -1.50 39.98
N VAL A 617 -3.02 -2.16 40.59
CA VAL A 617 -1.94 -1.50 41.34
C VAL A 617 -0.80 -0.99 40.44
N GLU A 618 -0.49 -1.70 39.35
CA GLU A 618 0.59 -1.31 38.42
C GLU A 618 0.20 -0.06 37.58
N ASN A 619 -1.03 0.00 37.07
CA ASN A 619 -1.50 1.12 36.24
C ASN A 619 -1.58 2.45 37.00
N GLU A 620 -1.96 2.46 38.29
CA GLU A 620 -1.96 3.68 39.12
C GLU A 620 -0.53 4.25 39.31
N SER A 621 0.48 3.39 39.35
CA SER A 621 1.88 3.81 39.58
C SER A 621 2.51 4.48 38.35
N VAL A 622 2.22 3.98 37.14
CA VAL A 622 2.74 4.48 35.86
C VAL A 622 2.16 5.85 35.51
N ASP A 623 0.85 6.02 35.71
CA ASP A 623 0.13 7.29 35.54
C ASP A 623 0.63 8.37 36.49
N LYS A 624 0.99 7.98 37.73
CA LYS A 624 1.55 8.89 38.71
C LYS A 624 2.92 9.40 38.28
N VAL A 625 3.79 8.53 37.77
CA VAL A 625 5.12 8.92 37.25
C VAL A 625 5.01 9.94 36.12
N PHE A 626 4.08 9.72 35.17
CA PHE A 626 3.88 10.65 34.05
C PHE A 626 3.36 12.02 34.51
N LYS A 627 2.44 12.04 35.48
CA LYS A 627 1.92 13.27 36.10
C LYS A 627 3.01 14.02 36.88
N ASP A 628 3.80 13.30 37.67
CA ASP A 628 4.89 13.87 38.48
C ASP A 628 6.00 14.49 37.60
N ALA A 629 6.23 13.91 36.41
CA ALA A 629 7.13 14.44 35.39
C ALA A 629 6.56 15.66 34.64
N LYS A 630 5.33 16.10 34.91
CA LYS A 630 4.61 17.13 34.14
C LYS A 630 4.32 16.74 32.70
N GLY A 631 4.14 15.43 32.45
CA GLY A 631 3.76 14.89 31.14
C GLY A 631 2.49 15.52 30.55
N PRO A 632 1.36 15.59 31.29
CA PRO A 632 0.14 16.21 30.78
C PRO A 632 0.31 17.69 30.42
N ASP A 633 1.05 18.45 31.24
CA ASP A 633 1.38 19.86 30.98
C ASP A 633 2.22 20.01 29.70
N PHE A 634 3.19 19.12 29.49
CA PHE A 634 4.03 19.11 28.29
C PHE A 634 3.20 18.80 27.04
N VAL A 635 2.38 17.74 27.08
CA VAL A 635 1.51 17.33 25.95
C VAL A 635 0.55 18.46 25.55
N SER A 636 -0.03 19.17 26.53
CA SER A 636 -0.95 20.30 26.26
C SER A 636 -0.31 21.47 25.47
N ARG A 637 1.03 21.57 25.48
CA ARG A 637 1.80 22.59 24.78
C ARG A 637 2.26 22.15 23.39
N LEU A 638 2.13 20.87 23.05
CA LEU A 638 2.37 20.38 21.70
C LEU A 638 1.21 20.82 20.77
N ARG A 639 1.54 21.04 19.49
CA ARG A 639 0.59 21.37 18.40
C ARG A 639 0.47 20.27 17.37
N GLY A 640 1.31 19.24 17.45
CA GLY A 640 1.26 18.05 16.61
C GLY A 640 2.29 17.01 17.02
N PHE A 641 2.23 15.84 16.39
CA PHE A 641 3.25 14.80 16.52
C PHE A 641 3.42 14.01 15.22
N ILE A 642 4.54 13.29 15.11
CA ILE A 642 4.84 12.35 14.03
C ILE A 642 5.20 10.99 14.64
N ASN A 643 4.61 9.91 14.16
CA ASN A 643 5.07 8.54 14.44
C ASN A 643 5.81 7.99 13.22
N VAL A 644 7.14 7.84 13.30
CA VAL A 644 7.98 7.33 12.21
C VAL A 644 8.09 5.81 12.30
N MET A 645 7.48 5.11 11.35
CA MET A 645 7.28 3.66 11.38
C MET A 645 8.58 2.83 11.19
N GLY A 646 9.52 3.31 10.36
CA GLY A 646 10.76 2.57 10.01
C GLY A 646 10.53 1.41 9.03
N PRO A 647 11.49 0.47 8.82
CA PRO A 647 11.35 -0.62 7.85
C PRO A 647 10.70 -1.89 8.41
N ASN A 648 10.40 -1.92 9.72
CA ASN A 648 9.74 -3.06 10.36
C ASN A 648 8.23 -2.86 10.37
N ARG A 649 7.50 -3.97 10.41
CA ARG A 649 6.04 -3.98 10.55
C ARG A 649 5.65 -3.46 11.94
N GLN A 650 4.73 -2.51 11.99
CA GLN A 650 4.20 -1.90 13.22
C GLN A 650 2.71 -2.23 13.36
N ARG A 651 2.32 -3.13 14.27
CA ARG A 651 0.90 -3.43 14.46
C ARG A 651 0.23 -2.28 15.24
N THR A 652 -0.87 -1.76 14.73
CA THR A 652 -1.72 -0.80 15.44
C THR A 652 -3.09 -1.41 15.73
N LYS A 653 -3.90 -0.73 16.55
CA LYS A 653 -5.25 -1.19 16.91
C LYS A 653 -6.20 -1.29 15.70
N TYR A 654 -5.95 -0.52 14.63
CA TYR A 654 -6.86 -0.37 13.49
C TYR A 654 -6.22 -0.73 12.14
N ASP A 655 -4.89 -0.82 12.07
CA ASP A 655 -4.11 -1.17 10.88
C ASP A 655 -3.02 -2.17 11.27
N ASP A 656 -2.93 -3.25 10.51
CA ASP A 656 -2.00 -4.35 10.69
C ASP A 656 -0.62 -4.05 10.06
N ASP A 657 -0.42 -2.83 9.55
CA ASP A 657 0.76 -2.34 8.81
C ASP A 657 1.20 -3.34 7.74
N ASP A 658 0.28 -3.62 6.84
CA ASP A 658 0.48 -4.49 5.70
C ASP A 658 1.26 -3.79 4.55
N THR A 659 1.43 -2.46 4.63
CA THR A 659 2.21 -1.62 3.70
C THR A 659 3.71 -1.61 4.00
N PHE A 660 4.14 -2.07 5.19
CA PHE A 660 5.54 -2.10 5.62
C PHE A 660 6.50 -2.68 4.58
N ILE A 661 6.05 -3.67 3.79
CA ILE A 661 6.90 -4.33 2.79
C ILE A 661 7.21 -3.42 1.61
N ILE A 662 6.24 -2.57 1.22
CA ILE A 662 6.47 -1.60 0.16
C ILE A 662 7.37 -0.47 0.67
N ARG A 663 7.13 0.00 1.90
CA ARG A 663 8.02 0.95 2.60
C ARG A 663 9.45 0.41 2.68
N ARG A 664 9.63 -0.85 3.08
CA ARG A 664 10.92 -1.54 3.13
C ARG A 664 11.59 -1.65 1.75
N ALA A 665 10.82 -1.96 0.70
CA ALA A 665 11.32 -1.99 -0.67
C ALA A 665 11.84 -0.64 -1.14
N LYS A 666 11.09 0.45 -0.88
CA LYS A 666 11.55 1.81 -1.20
C LYS A 666 12.83 2.16 -0.45
N VAL A 667 12.89 1.88 0.85
CA VAL A 667 14.10 2.12 1.66
C VAL A 667 15.28 1.33 1.10
N LEU A 668 15.12 0.03 0.84
CA LEU A 668 16.17 -0.81 0.26
C LEU A 668 16.68 -0.26 -1.08
N ARG A 669 15.76 0.13 -1.95
CA ARG A 669 16.08 0.70 -3.26
C ARG A 669 16.92 1.96 -3.13
N VAL A 670 16.50 2.91 -2.29
CA VAL A 670 17.22 4.16 -2.04
C VAL A 670 18.61 3.91 -1.44
N LEU A 671 18.73 2.95 -0.51
CA LEU A 671 20.03 2.60 0.08
C LEU A 671 20.98 2.04 -0.97
N LEU A 672 20.51 1.13 -1.85
CA LEU A 672 21.32 0.59 -2.94
C LEU A 672 21.71 1.66 -3.97
N GLU A 673 20.82 2.61 -4.27
CA GLU A 673 21.11 3.72 -5.20
C GLU A 673 22.14 4.71 -4.65
N LYS A 674 22.18 4.90 -3.33
CA LYS A 674 23.12 5.82 -2.66
C LYS A 674 24.46 5.15 -2.33
N ASP A 675 24.52 3.82 -2.26
CA ASP A 675 25.74 3.09 -1.96
C ASP A 675 26.68 3.02 -3.18
N GLN A 676 27.90 3.54 -3.02
CA GLN A 676 28.88 3.59 -4.11
C GLN A 676 29.36 2.20 -4.55
N THR A 677 29.40 1.23 -3.63
CA THR A 677 29.85 -0.14 -3.92
C THR A 677 28.80 -0.93 -4.69
N ALA A 678 27.52 -0.57 -4.54
CA ALA A 678 26.38 -1.16 -5.26
C ALA A 678 26.17 -0.58 -6.67
N SER A 679 26.92 0.45 -7.08
CA SER A 679 26.76 1.11 -8.39
C SER A 679 26.85 0.15 -9.58
N GLY A 680 27.69 -0.88 -9.51
CA GLY A 680 27.85 -1.90 -10.54
C GLY A 680 26.63 -2.82 -10.74
N LEU A 681 25.68 -2.82 -9.79
CA LEU A 681 24.46 -3.63 -9.86
C LEU A 681 23.40 -3.05 -10.80
N PHE A 682 23.51 -1.77 -11.15
CA PHE A 682 22.54 -1.05 -11.96
C PHE A 682 22.89 -1.11 -13.45
N ASN A 683 21.91 -1.43 -14.29
CA ASN A 683 22.06 -1.32 -15.74
C ASN A 683 21.79 0.12 -16.24
N SER A 684 21.87 0.34 -17.56
CA SER A 684 21.62 1.64 -18.19
C SER A 684 20.19 2.18 -18.00
N LYS A 685 19.22 1.32 -17.66
CA LYS A 685 17.83 1.67 -17.34
C LYS A 685 17.61 1.87 -15.84
N LYS A 686 18.66 1.83 -15.01
CA LYS A 686 18.60 1.79 -13.54
C LYS A 686 17.88 0.57 -12.97
N GLU A 687 17.86 -0.55 -13.69
CA GLU A 687 17.35 -1.81 -13.12
C GLU A 687 18.48 -2.51 -12.35
N ILE A 688 18.15 -3.08 -11.18
CA ILE A 688 19.10 -3.74 -10.26
C ILE A 688 19.16 -5.23 -10.55
N SER A 689 20.37 -5.76 -10.64
CA SER A 689 20.64 -7.20 -10.66
C SER A 689 20.87 -7.72 -9.23
N ILE A 690 19.87 -8.39 -8.68
CA ILE A 690 19.90 -9.04 -7.36
C ILE A 690 19.34 -10.46 -7.46
N ASP A 691 19.96 -11.39 -6.73
CA ASP A 691 19.47 -12.75 -6.62
C ASP A 691 18.09 -12.78 -5.95
N ALA A 692 17.16 -13.56 -6.50
CA ALA A 692 15.76 -13.59 -6.05
C ALA A 692 15.63 -14.08 -4.59
N GLY A 693 16.52 -14.97 -4.15
CA GLY A 693 16.62 -15.39 -2.76
C GLY A 693 17.07 -14.26 -1.86
N VAL A 694 18.19 -13.60 -2.20
CA VAL A 694 18.70 -12.46 -1.41
C VAL A 694 17.66 -11.34 -1.30
N LEU A 695 17.00 -10.98 -2.41
CA LEU A 695 15.92 -10.00 -2.40
C LEU A 695 14.75 -10.43 -1.51
N ARG A 696 14.37 -11.71 -1.56
CA ARG A 696 13.32 -12.27 -0.69
C ARG A 696 13.69 -12.13 0.77
N ALA A 697 14.93 -12.45 1.15
CA ALA A 697 15.41 -12.29 2.52
C ALA A 697 15.39 -10.82 2.96
N MET A 698 15.92 -9.91 2.14
CA MET A 698 15.93 -8.47 2.45
C MET A 698 14.51 -7.88 2.59
N LEU A 699 13.52 -8.41 1.86
CA LEU A 699 12.14 -7.93 1.98
C LEU A 699 11.33 -8.60 3.09
N ASN A 700 11.55 -9.89 3.35
CA ASN A 700 10.66 -10.70 4.20
C ASN A 700 11.22 -11.08 5.56
N VAL A 701 12.51 -10.80 5.84
CA VAL A 701 13.06 -11.04 7.17
C VAL A 701 12.21 -10.33 8.22
N THR A 702 11.88 -11.02 9.30
CA THR A 702 10.83 -10.55 10.21
C THR A 702 11.18 -9.17 10.79
N LYS A 703 12.43 -8.97 11.21
CA LYS A 703 12.87 -7.73 11.86
C LYS A 703 14.32 -7.38 11.53
N TYR A 704 14.52 -6.10 11.24
CA TYR A 704 15.81 -5.44 11.29
C TYR A 704 16.04 -4.89 12.71
N LYS A 705 17.03 -5.43 13.43
CA LYS A 705 17.28 -5.19 14.88
C LYS A 705 17.41 -3.70 15.22
N HIS A 706 17.99 -2.91 14.30
CA HIS A 706 18.15 -1.46 14.43
C HIS A 706 17.52 -0.68 13.25
N GLY A 707 16.42 -1.20 12.70
CA GLY A 707 15.69 -0.55 11.61
C GLY A 707 16.56 -0.29 10.37
N THR A 708 16.48 0.92 9.81
CA THR A 708 17.18 1.28 8.56
C THR A 708 18.70 1.21 8.71
N ARG A 709 19.25 1.42 9.93
CA ARG A 709 20.69 1.26 10.19
C ARG A 709 21.14 -0.18 9.97
N SER A 710 20.31 -1.16 10.35
CA SER A 710 20.61 -2.58 10.10
C SER A 710 20.54 -2.92 8.61
N MET A 711 19.56 -2.38 7.88
CA MET A 711 19.53 -2.53 6.42
C MET A 711 20.77 -1.94 5.74
N THR A 712 21.19 -0.75 6.19
CA THR A 712 22.38 -0.04 5.68
C THR A 712 23.65 -0.87 5.94
N ALA A 713 23.87 -1.29 7.19
CA ALA A 713 25.03 -2.08 7.56
C ALA A 713 25.13 -3.41 6.79
N LEU A 714 24.00 -4.06 6.51
CA LEU A 714 23.99 -5.29 5.70
C LEU A 714 24.47 -5.04 4.26
N ILE A 715 24.13 -3.91 3.66
CA ILE A 715 24.60 -3.52 2.33
C ILE A 715 26.09 -3.17 2.39
N GLU A 716 26.51 -2.33 3.33
CA GLU A 716 27.90 -1.88 3.48
C GLU A 716 28.87 -3.03 3.80
N MET A 717 28.44 -4.02 4.58
CA MET A 717 29.22 -5.22 4.87
C MET A 717 29.19 -6.24 3.74
N SER A 718 28.28 -6.09 2.76
CA SER A 718 28.23 -6.98 1.61
C SER A 718 29.37 -6.67 0.63
N ARG A 719 29.94 -7.70 0.02
CA ARG A 719 31.06 -7.57 -0.94
C ARG A 719 30.54 -7.22 -2.34
N LEU A 720 30.03 -6.00 -2.48
CA LEU A 720 29.38 -5.51 -3.71
C LEU A 720 30.33 -4.80 -4.68
N ALA A 721 31.45 -4.26 -4.19
CA ALA A 721 32.41 -3.53 -5.02
C ALA A 721 32.88 -4.36 -6.23
N GLY A 722 32.68 -3.82 -7.44
CA GLY A 722 33.06 -4.47 -8.69
C GLY A 722 32.14 -5.62 -9.14
N LYS A 723 31.07 -5.92 -8.39
CA LYS A 723 30.07 -6.92 -8.80
C LYS A 723 28.99 -6.30 -9.69
N ASN A 724 28.46 -7.12 -10.59
CA ASN A 724 27.31 -6.80 -11.45
C ASN A 724 26.01 -7.50 -11.00
N ARG A 725 26.05 -8.26 -9.89
CA ARG A 725 24.89 -8.92 -9.29
C ARG A 725 25.08 -9.06 -7.78
N PHE A 726 24.02 -8.79 -7.01
CA PHE A 726 23.99 -9.05 -5.57
C PHE A 726 23.51 -10.48 -5.33
N ASP A 727 24.45 -11.40 -5.20
CA ASP A 727 24.23 -12.82 -4.94
C ASP A 727 24.53 -13.22 -3.49
N LEU A 728 24.18 -14.46 -3.13
CA LEU A 728 24.44 -15.05 -1.81
C LEU A 728 25.93 -14.99 -1.39
N SER A 729 26.87 -15.03 -2.34
CA SER A 729 28.31 -14.98 -2.02
C SER A 729 28.79 -13.58 -1.64
N ALA A 730 28.00 -12.55 -1.95
CA ALA A 730 28.27 -11.19 -1.52
C ALA A 730 27.84 -10.93 -0.07
N LEU A 731 26.97 -11.76 0.52
CA LEU A 731 26.44 -11.54 1.86
C LEU A 731 27.52 -11.63 2.95
N PRO A 732 27.35 -10.90 4.07
CA PRO A 732 28.19 -11.06 5.25
C PRO A 732 28.15 -12.48 5.82
N VAL A 733 29.17 -12.85 6.60
CA VAL A 733 29.15 -14.15 7.30
C VAL A 733 28.05 -14.19 8.35
N LYS A 734 27.55 -15.38 8.70
CA LYS A 734 26.42 -15.59 9.62
C LYS A 734 26.50 -14.74 10.91
N LYS A 735 27.66 -14.67 11.56
CA LYS A 735 27.86 -13.88 12.79
C LYS A 735 27.68 -12.37 12.59
N GLN A 736 28.02 -11.85 11.40
CA GLN A 736 27.81 -10.44 11.04
C GLN A 736 26.35 -10.17 10.70
N LEU A 737 25.70 -11.09 9.97
CA LEU A 737 24.25 -11.03 9.73
C LEU A 737 23.48 -10.97 11.06
N ASP A 738 23.88 -11.78 12.03
CA ASP A 738 23.20 -11.90 13.32
C ASP A 738 23.31 -10.64 14.19
N MET A 739 24.17 -9.67 13.85
CA MET A 739 24.16 -8.36 14.52
C MET A 739 22.96 -7.50 14.11
N HIS A 740 22.34 -7.79 12.96
CA HIS A 740 21.38 -6.91 12.31
C HIS A 740 20.02 -7.55 12.03
N VAL A 741 19.99 -8.87 11.84
CA VAL A 741 18.79 -9.68 11.57
C VAL A 741 18.91 -11.02 12.31
N ASP A 742 17.86 -11.85 12.31
CA ASP A 742 18.05 -13.27 12.61
C ASP A 742 18.76 -13.91 11.42
N ALA A 743 20.01 -14.34 11.62
CA ALA A 743 20.83 -14.86 10.52
C ALA A 743 20.30 -16.21 9.99
N ASP A 744 19.69 -17.04 10.83
CA ASP A 744 19.13 -18.33 10.43
C ASP A 744 17.89 -18.11 9.54
N GLU A 745 17.00 -17.20 9.95
CA GLU A 745 15.85 -16.79 9.14
C GLU A 745 16.29 -16.17 7.80
N PHE A 746 17.23 -15.24 7.84
CA PHE A 746 17.69 -14.51 6.66
C PHE A 746 18.32 -15.46 5.64
N LEU A 747 19.22 -16.34 6.08
CA LEU A 747 19.86 -17.33 5.19
C LEU A 747 18.85 -18.35 4.67
N PHE A 748 17.91 -18.81 5.49
CA PHE A 748 16.83 -19.68 5.03
C PHE A 748 16.00 -19.03 3.92
N LEU A 749 15.60 -17.76 4.09
CA LEU A 749 14.86 -17.01 3.07
C LEU A 749 15.70 -16.83 1.80
N ALA A 750 17.00 -16.58 1.95
CA ALA A 750 17.93 -16.36 0.85
C ALA A 750 18.22 -17.64 0.05
N GLU A 751 18.26 -18.79 0.71
CA GLU A 751 18.55 -20.08 0.10
C GLU A 751 17.29 -20.84 -0.32
N LYS A 752 16.10 -20.39 0.04
CA LYS A 752 14.83 -21.11 -0.21
C LYS A 752 14.64 -21.56 -1.67
N GLU A 753 15.07 -20.76 -2.65
CA GLU A 753 15.05 -21.15 -4.07
C GLU A 753 16.16 -22.15 -4.43
N ARG A 754 17.31 -22.14 -3.75
CA ARG A 754 18.35 -23.16 -3.89
C ARG A 754 17.94 -24.49 -3.28
N TYR A 755 17.22 -24.49 -2.15
CA TYR A 755 16.55 -25.69 -1.65
C TYR A 755 15.53 -26.19 -2.67
N GLN A 756 14.67 -25.32 -3.19
CA GLN A 756 13.70 -25.70 -4.23
C GLN A 756 14.35 -26.13 -5.55
N SER A 757 15.47 -25.55 -5.97
CA SER A 757 16.15 -25.91 -7.22
C SER A 757 17.09 -27.11 -7.10
N MET A 758 17.70 -27.37 -5.92
CA MET A 758 18.29 -28.67 -5.61
C MET A 758 17.24 -29.78 -5.70
N LEU A 759 16.03 -29.50 -5.21
CA LEU A 759 14.90 -30.42 -5.29
C LEU A 759 14.29 -30.50 -6.73
N ILE A 760 14.38 -29.45 -7.57
CA ILE A 760 14.00 -29.49 -9.01
C ILE A 760 15.06 -30.19 -9.88
N SER A 761 16.33 -30.25 -9.43
CA SER A 761 17.43 -30.90 -10.18
C SER A 761 17.36 -32.43 -10.19
N GLN A 762 16.47 -33.02 -9.38
CA GLN A 762 15.98 -34.38 -9.55
C GLN A 762 14.70 -34.25 -10.37
N ASP A 763 14.58 -34.94 -11.52
CA ASP A 763 13.45 -34.87 -12.47
C ASP A 763 12.06 -34.97 -11.81
N LEU A 764 11.56 -33.87 -11.23
CA LEU A 764 10.36 -33.82 -10.40
C LEU A 764 9.39 -32.74 -10.92
N PRO A 765 8.06 -32.98 -10.89
CA PRO A 765 7.05 -32.08 -11.44
C PRO A 765 7.01 -30.68 -10.77
N ASN A 766 6.43 -29.71 -11.49
CA ASN A 766 6.37 -28.28 -11.14
C ASN A 766 5.70 -28.02 -9.77
N PRO A 767 6.31 -27.25 -8.84
CA PRO A 767 5.73 -26.91 -7.54
C PRO A 767 4.35 -26.22 -7.59
N LYS A 768 3.98 -25.59 -8.71
CA LYS A 768 2.63 -25.02 -8.92
C LYS A 768 1.53 -26.08 -8.97
N GLU A 769 1.87 -27.35 -9.19
CA GLU A 769 0.95 -28.49 -9.29
C GLU A 769 0.73 -29.20 -7.95
N THR A 770 1.53 -28.94 -6.91
CA THR A 770 1.45 -29.63 -5.60
C THR A 770 0.96 -28.73 -4.44
N SER A 771 0.79 -27.43 -4.68
CA SER A 771 0.39 -26.40 -3.71
C SER A 771 -1.14 -26.26 -3.52
N TYR A 772 -1.90 -27.35 -3.44
CA TYR A 772 -3.36 -27.27 -3.33
C TYR A 772 -3.86 -26.63 -2.02
N LEU A 773 -3.23 -26.94 -0.88
CA LEU A 773 -3.66 -26.41 0.44
C LEU A 773 -3.62 -24.88 0.50
N LYS A 774 -2.60 -24.21 -0.07
CA LYS A 774 -2.47 -22.74 -0.04
C LYS A 774 -3.55 -22.00 -0.83
N ARG A 775 -4.36 -22.67 -1.65
CA ARG A 775 -5.38 -22.03 -2.51
C ARG A 775 -6.79 -22.10 -1.93
N GLU A 776 -7.04 -22.93 -0.92
CA GLU A 776 -8.36 -23.17 -0.33
C GLU A 776 -8.29 -22.96 1.20
N SER A 777 -8.60 -21.74 1.67
CA SER A 777 -8.48 -21.33 3.08
C SER A 777 -9.25 -22.23 4.05
N GLU A 778 -10.45 -22.68 3.65
CA GLU A 778 -11.30 -23.57 4.45
C GLU A 778 -10.61 -24.91 4.78
N ILE A 779 -9.75 -25.40 3.88
CA ILE A 779 -9.06 -26.67 4.07
C ILE A 779 -7.85 -26.50 4.98
N VAL A 780 -7.09 -25.42 4.82
CA VAL A 780 -5.98 -25.08 5.73
C VAL A 780 -6.50 -24.95 7.16
N GLU A 781 -7.63 -24.29 7.35
CA GLU A 781 -8.26 -24.11 8.66
C GLU A 781 -8.78 -25.43 9.24
N SER A 782 -9.30 -26.33 8.40
CA SER A 782 -9.70 -27.68 8.81
C SER A 782 -8.50 -28.53 9.27
N VAL A 783 -7.39 -28.47 8.53
CA VAL A 783 -6.14 -29.16 8.88
C VAL A 783 -5.55 -28.57 10.17
N ALA A 784 -5.51 -27.24 10.30
CA ALA A 784 -5.02 -26.55 11.50
C ALA A 784 -5.86 -26.87 12.74
N SER A 785 -7.19 -26.87 12.60
CA SER A 785 -8.13 -27.27 13.67
C SER A 785 -7.90 -28.71 14.13
N SER A 786 -7.62 -29.61 13.19
CA SER A 786 -7.28 -31.00 13.50
C SER A 786 -5.93 -31.11 14.21
N MET A 787 -4.93 -30.34 13.79
CA MET A 787 -3.63 -30.28 14.46
C MET A 787 -3.72 -29.75 15.90
N ALA A 788 -4.63 -28.83 16.19
CA ALA A 788 -4.85 -28.27 17.53
C ALA A 788 -5.21 -29.31 18.59
N THR A 789 -5.74 -30.47 18.17
CA THR A 789 -6.12 -31.57 19.09
C THR A 789 -4.92 -32.31 19.68
N PHE A 790 -3.71 -32.12 19.14
CA PHE A 790 -2.50 -32.83 19.59
C PHE A 790 -1.20 -32.02 19.50
N ILE A 791 -1.24 -30.78 19.01
CA ILE A 791 -0.13 -29.82 19.01
C ILE A 791 -0.59 -28.59 19.80
N HIS A 792 0.14 -28.26 20.85
CA HIS A 792 -0.04 -26.99 21.57
C HIS A 792 0.59 -25.84 20.78
N GLY A 793 -0.21 -24.84 20.43
CA GLY A 793 0.18 -23.63 19.70
C GLY A 793 -1.03 -22.75 19.38
N SER A 794 -0.81 -21.50 18.98
CA SER A 794 -1.91 -20.63 18.54
C SER A 794 -2.55 -21.14 17.24
N PHE A 795 -3.82 -20.81 16.99
CA PHE A 795 -4.49 -21.24 15.76
C PHE A 795 -3.78 -20.74 14.50
N GLU A 796 -3.19 -19.54 14.55
CA GLU A 796 -2.45 -18.95 13.42
C GLU A 796 -1.10 -19.64 13.17
N GLU A 797 -0.42 -20.10 14.22
CA GLU A 797 0.77 -20.95 14.09
C GLU A 797 0.44 -22.30 13.44
N LEU A 798 -0.69 -22.88 13.82
CA LEU A 798 -1.17 -24.15 13.28
C LEU A 798 -1.63 -23.99 11.83
N LYS A 799 -2.24 -22.85 11.48
CA LYS A 799 -2.58 -22.46 10.10
C LYS A 799 -1.32 -22.36 9.24
N THR A 800 -0.31 -21.64 9.72
CA THR A 800 1.00 -21.53 9.04
C THR A 800 1.69 -22.91 8.92
N ALA A 801 1.58 -23.75 9.94
CA ALA A 801 2.10 -25.11 9.90
C ALA A 801 1.42 -25.95 8.80
N ALA A 802 0.09 -25.85 8.71
CA ALA A 802 -0.74 -26.54 7.72
C ALA A 802 -0.42 -26.10 6.28
N GLU A 803 -0.21 -24.80 6.05
CA GLU A 803 0.18 -24.25 4.74
C GLU A 803 1.54 -24.75 4.24
N ASP A 804 2.44 -25.13 5.16
CA ASP A 804 3.80 -25.56 4.84
C ASP A 804 3.94 -27.07 4.64
N ILE A 805 2.91 -27.86 5.02
CA ILE A 805 2.87 -29.32 4.83
C ILE A 805 3.25 -29.75 3.39
N PRO A 806 2.71 -29.13 2.31
CA PRO A 806 3.09 -29.50 0.95
C PRO A 806 4.58 -29.31 0.66
N ASN A 807 5.20 -28.25 1.20
CA ASN A 807 6.62 -27.99 0.95
C ASN A 807 7.50 -29.00 1.68
N LYS A 808 7.11 -29.42 2.89
CA LYS A 808 7.82 -30.43 3.68
C LYS A 808 7.70 -31.83 3.06
N LEU A 809 6.49 -32.21 2.61
CA LEU A 809 6.29 -33.45 1.85
C LEU A 809 7.11 -33.47 0.56
N TRP A 810 7.16 -32.34 -0.13
CA TRP A 810 7.94 -32.20 -1.35
C TRP A 810 9.45 -32.31 -1.10
N ALA A 811 9.95 -31.81 0.04
CA ALA A 811 11.34 -31.98 0.46
C ALA A 811 11.74 -33.44 0.71
N ILE A 812 10.77 -34.34 0.85
CA ILE A 812 10.98 -35.79 0.99
C ILE A 812 10.40 -36.56 -0.21
N ASN A 813 10.38 -35.95 -1.40
CA ASN A 813 9.95 -36.58 -2.66
C ASN A 813 8.48 -37.05 -2.72
N ASN A 814 7.60 -36.40 -1.95
CA ASN A 814 6.18 -36.68 -1.89
C ASN A 814 5.32 -35.46 -2.29
N GLY A 815 4.18 -35.71 -2.92
CA GLY A 815 3.18 -34.70 -3.27
C GLY A 815 1.82 -35.01 -2.63
N ILE A 816 0.89 -34.05 -2.71
CA ILE A 816 -0.51 -34.23 -2.30
C ILE A 816 -1.45 -34.02 -3.48
N ARG A 817 -2.52 -34.81 -3.57
CA ARG A 817 -3.59 -34.63 -4.56
C ARG A 817 -4.94 -35.01 -4.00
N LYS A 818 -6.01 -34.44 -4.55
CA LYS A 818 -7.39 -34.76 -4.15
C LYS A 818 -7.75 -36.17 -4.63
N VAL A 819 -8.33 -36.98 -3.75
CA VAL A 819 -8.71 -38.37 -4.06
C VAL A 819 -9.79 -38.37 -5.16
N ARG A 820 -9.55 -39.09 -6.26
CA ARG A 820 -10.49 -39.31 -7.37
C ARG A 820 -10.69 -40.82 -7.60
N GLY A 821 -11.32 -41.52 -6.65
CA GLY A 821 -11.57 -42.97 -6.76
C GLY A 821 -11.64 -43.70 -5.41
N THR A 822 -11.80 -45.03 -5.45
CA THR A 822 -11.94 -45.90 -4.27
C THR A 822 -10.62 -46.53 -3.79
N SER A 823 -9.55 -46.48 -4.57
CA SER A 823 -8.23 -47.02 -4.18
C SER A 823 -7.31 -45.88 -3.72
N LEU A 824 -6.81 -45.99 -2.49
CA LEU A 824 -5.86 -45.06 -1.88
C LEU A 824 -4.43 -45.53 -2.11
N SER A 825 -3.59 -44.68 -2.71
CA SER A 825 -2.15 -44.91 -2.76
C SER A 825 -1.56 -44.72 -1.36
N ILE A 826 -0.95 -45.75 -0.78
CA ILE A 826 -0.19 -45.63 0.46
C ILE A 826 1.23 -45.17 0.11
N PRO A 827 1.66 -43.96 0.51
CA PRO A 827 3.02 -43.51 0.26
C PRO A 827 4.00 -44.34 1.10
N ASP A 828 5.10 -44.76 0.49
CA ASP A 828 6.17 -45.47 1.18
C ASP A 828 7.25 -44.45 1.59
N ILE A 829 7.02 -43.77 2.71
CA ILE A 829 7.94 -42.77 3.27
C ILE A 829 8.90 -43.50 4.22
N THR A 830 10.19 -43.44 3.93
CA THR A 830 11.25 -44.10 4.69
C THR A 830 11.47 -43.45 6.06
N GLY A 831 12.11 -44.17 6.99
CA GLY A 831 12.51 -43.62 8.29
C GLY A 831 13.45 -42.42 8.19
N GLU A 832 14.29 -42.34 7.16
CA GLU A 832 15.17 -41.19 6.88
C GLU A 832 14.38 -39.96 6.40
N GLU A 833 13.35 -40.18 5.57
CA GLU A 833 12.42 -39.14 5.15
C GLU A 833 11.56 -38.65 6.32
N ILE A 834 11.14 -39.54 7.24
CA ILE A 834 10.50 -39.18 8.51
C ILE A 834 11.41 -38.30 9.35
N GLU A 835 12.68 -38.67 9.51
CA GLU A 835 13.66 -37.90 10.28
C GLU A 835 13.81 -36.49 9.69
N THR A 836 13.87 -36.41 8.37
CA THR A 836 13.95 -35.15 7.64
C THR A 836 12.69 -34.30 7.83
N PHE A 837 11.50 -34.91 7.79
CA PHE A 837 10.24 -34.20 8.01
C PHE A 837 10.12 -33.72 9.47
N ALA A 838 10.49 -34.56 10.45
CA ALA A 838 10.51 -34.20 11.86
C ALA A 838 11.48 -33.03 12.13
N ARG A 839 12.68 -33.06 11.53
CA ARG A 839 13.65 -31.96 11.57
C ARG A 839 13.08 -30.66 11.01
N LEU A 840 12.40 -30.70 9.86
CA LEU A 840 11.80 -29.52 9.24
C LEU A 840 10.69 -28.92 10.12
N GLU A 841 9.92 -29.76 10.82
CA GLU A 841 8.90 -29.29 11.77
C GLU A 841 9.52 -28.71 13.05
N TYR A 842 10.54 -29.36 13.61
CA TYR A 842 11.30 -28.85 14.76
C TYR A 842 11.91 -27.49 14.46
N GLU A 843 12.67 -27.35 13.36
CA GLU A 843 13.34 -26.09 13.03
C GLU A 843 12.34 -24.97 12.75
N ARG A 844 11.15 -25.27 12.23
CA ARG A 844 10.06 -24.28 12.12
C ARG A 844 9.61 -23.79 13.49
N LEU A 845 9.35 -24.69 14.43
CA LEU A 845 8.90 -24.36 15.78
C LEU A 845 10.00 -23.63 16.58
N ARG A 846 11.25 -24.06 16.43
CA ARG A 846 12.43 -23.42 17.02
C ARG A 846 12.57 -21.96 16.58
N ARG A 847 12.35 -21.67 15.29
CA ARG A 847 12.32 -20.29 14.74
C ARG A 847 11.22 -19.43 15.39
N ILE A 848 10.03 -19.98 15.57
CA ILE A 848 8.90 -19.28 16.20
C ILE A 848 9.20 -18.97 17.68
N ARG A 849 9.74 -19.95 18.42
CA ARG A 849 10.04 -19.77 19.86
C ARG A 849 11.22 -18.83 20.12
N ARG A 850 12.29 -18.90 19.30
CA ARG A 850 13.36 -17.90 19.33
C ARG A 850 12.83 -16.49 19.08
N PHE A 851 11.86 -16.36 18.18
CA PHE A 851 11.23 -15.07 17.90
C PHE A 851 10.44 -14.54 19.11
N GLU A 852 9.72 -15.39 19.85
CA GLU A 852 9.04 -15.02 21.10
C GLU A 852 10.03 -14.58 22.19
N GLU A 853 11.15 -15.31 22.36
CA GLU A 853 12.22 -14.97 23.32
C GLU A 853 12.91 -13.63 22.98
N LEU A 854 13.15 -13.36 21.69
CA LEU A 854 13.75 -12.12 21.22
C LEU A 854 12.79 -10.92 21.28
N SER A 855 11.48 -11.17 21.27
CA SER A 855 10.44 -10.13 21.32
C SER A 855 10.13 -9.69 22.75
N ASN A 856 10.19 -10.58 23.74
CA ASN A 856 9.72 -10.33 25.11
C ASN A 856 10.81 -9.83 26.08
N GLY A 857 12.09 -9.85 25.68
CA GLY A 857 13.20 -9.66 26.61
C GLY A 857 13.26 -10.78 27.67
N LYS A 858 14.41 -10.94 28.33
CA LYS A 858 14.66 -12.05 29.28
C LYS A 858 13.78 -12.06 30.56
N ALA A 859 12.76 -11.22 30.66
CA ALA A 859 12.13 -10.88 31.93
C ALA A 859 11.05 -11.85 32.42
N ASN A 860 10.52 -12.77 31.60
CA ASN A 860 9.51 -13.72 32.05
C ASN A 860 9.72 -15.12 31.47
N MET A 861 10.59 -15.91 32.10
CA MET A 861 10.44 -17.36 32.06
C MET A 861 10.79 -17.96 33.42
N SER A 862 9.87 -18.77 33.94
CA SER A 862 10.14 -19.69 35.03
C SER A 862 11.31 -20.61 34.64
N GLN A 863 12.19 -20.88 35.60
CA GLN A 863 13.49 -21.54 35.40
C GLN A 863 13.46 -22.97 34.81
N ASN A 864 12.31 -23.53 34.44
CA ASN A 864 12.18 -24.94 34.09
C ASN A 864 11.85 -25.29 32.62
N ASN A 865 11.65 -24.33 31.71
CA ASN A 865 11.34 -24.64 30.29
C ASN A 865 12.27 -23.96 29.25
N SER A 866 13.37 -23.35 29.68
CA SER A 866 14.15 -22.38 28.88
C SER A 866 15.42 -22.93 28.18
N ILE A 867 15.59 -24.25 28.03
CA ILE A 867 16.85 -24.81 27.49
C ILE A 867 16.66 -25.70 26.23
N LEU A 868 15.46 -26.24 25.95
CA LEU A 868 15.27 -27.22 24.87
C LEU A 868 15.35 -26.69 23.42
N TRP A 869 15.09 -25.40 23.17
CA TRP A 869 15.02 -24.83 21.81
C TRP A 869 16.34 -24.20 21.32
N LEU A 870 17.39 -24.21 22.15
CA LEU A 870 18.71 -23.69 21.78
C LEU A 870 19.47 -24.66 20.86
N ASN A 871 19.24 -25.95 21.04
CA ASN A 871 19.90 -27.03 20.33
C ASN A 871 19.39 -27.16 18.88
N ASP A 872 20.25 -27.61 17.97
CA ASP A 872 19.85 -28.07 16.63
C ASP A 872 19.10 -29.41 16.77
N PHE A 873 18.24 -29.76 15.83
CA PHE A 873 17.55 -31.05 15.82
C PHE A 873 18.49 -32.25 16.02
N ASN A 874 19.70 -32.20 15.44
CA ASN A 874 20.68 -33.28 15.58
C ASN A 874 21.22 -33.43 17.01
N GLN A 875 21.16 -32.37 17.81
CA GLN A 875 21.66 -32.30 19.19
C GLN A 875 20.59 -32.70 20.24
N LEU A 876 19.35 -32.94 19.81
CA LEU A 876 18.29 -33.46 20.66
C LEU A 876 18.53 -34.93 21.03
N ASP A 877 18.04 -35.33 22.19
CA ASP A 877 18.00 -36.74 22.56
C ASP A 877 16.92 -37.51 21.76
N ASP A 878 16.95 -38.85 21.86
CA ASP A 878 16.07 -39.69 21.05
C ASP A 878 14.60 -39.63 21.48
N ASP A 879 14.30 -39.28 22.73
CA ASP A 879 12.94 -39.17 23.25
C ASP A 879 12.30 -37.84 22.78
N GLU A 880 13.08 -36.75 22.77
CA GLU A 880 12.71 -35.47 22.18
C GLU A 880 12.45 -35.58 20.68
N LYS A 881 13.34 -36.26 19.94
CA LYS A 881 13.14 -36.50 18.49
C LYS A 881 11.88 -37.33 18.23
N ASP A 882 11.60 -38.32 19.08
CA ASP A 882 10.39 -39.15 18.97
C ASP A 882 9.10 -38.34 19.09
N GLU A 883 9.07 -37.28 19.90
CA GLU A 883 7.92 -36.39 19.96
C GLU A 883 7.60 -35.78 18.58
N TYR A 884 8.61 -35.30 17.86
CA TYR A 884 8.45 -34.72 16.54
C TYR A 884 8.11 -35.76 15.47
N ARG A 885 8.69 -36.97 15.56
CA ARG A 885 8.30 -38.11 14.70
C ARG A 885 6.81 -38.43 14.89
N GLN A 886 6.32 -38.50 16.13
CA GLN A 886 4.91 -38.73 16.44
C GLN A 886 3.99 -37.62 15.91
N ARG A 887 4.42 -36.36 15.93
CA ARG A 887 3.67 -35.25 15.33
C ARG A 887 3.53 -35.41 13.81
N VAL A 888 4.62 -35.77 13.13
CA VAL A 888 4.63 -35.99 11.67
C VAL A 888 3.72 -37.16 11.29
N TYR A 889 3.71 -38.26 12.05
CA TYR A 889 2.84 -39.41 11.79
C TYR A 889 1.33 -39.09 11.83
N LYS A 890 0.93 -38.01 12.50
CA LYS A 890 -0.47 -37.58 12.58
C LYS A 890 -0.93 -36.75 11.39
N ILE A 891 -0.01 -36.18 10.61
CA ILE A 891 -0.35 -35.33 9.45
C ILE A 891 -1.13 -36.10 8.38
N PRO A 892 -0.72 -37.31 7.96
CA PRO A 892 -1.37 -37.97 6.83
C PRO A 892 -2.82 -38.45 7.07
N PRO A 893 -3.19 -38.98 8.26
CA PRO A 893 -4.60 -39.21 8.58
C PRO A 893 -5.48 -37.95 8.49
N ILE A 894 -4.94 -36.78 8.83
CA ILE A 894 -5.65 -35.49 8.73
C ILE A 894 -5.88 -35.12 7.26
N LEU A 895 -4.84 -35.24 6.42
CA LEU A 895 -4.96 -35.01 4.98
C LEU A 895 -5.99 -35.96 4.34
N LYS A 896 -5.99 -37.24 4.75
CA LYS A 896 -6.97 -38.23 4.30
C LYS A 896 -8.40 -37.83 4.68
N LYS A 897 -8.63 -37.40 5.93
CA LYS A 897 -9.94 -36.90 6.38
C LYS A 897 -10.38 -35.66 5.59
N ALA A 898 -9.42 -34.83 5.19
CA ALA A 898 -9.66 -33.67 4.32
C ALA A 898 -9.81 -34.02 2.82
N GLY A 899 -9.79 -35.30 2.44
CA GLY A 899 -9.99 -35.75 1.05
C GLY A 899 -8.75 -35.75 0.17
N TYR A 900 -7.55 -35.76 0.76
CA TYR A 900 -6.27 -35.78 0.05
C TYR A 900 -5.53 -37.10 0.26
N GLU A 901 -4.82 -37.53 -0.78
CA GLU A 901 -3.82 -38.59 -0.68
C GLU A 901 -2.41 -38.03 -0.90
N ILE A 902 -1.44 -38.69 -0.27
CA ILE A 902 -0.02 -38.45 -0.49
C ILE A 902 0.46 -39.44 -1.54
N TYR A 903 1.22 -38.97 -2.52
CA TYR A 903 1.77 -39.79 -3.58
C TYR A 903 3.27 -39.51 -3.76
N ARG A 904 4.02 -40.54 -4.16
CA ARG A 904 5.43 -40.40 -4.51
C ARG A 904 5.56 -39.67 -5.85
N LEU A 905 6.43 -38.66 -5.91
CA LEU A 905 6.58 -37.86 -7.13
C LEU A 905 7.28 -38.62 -8.27
N LYS A 906 8.13 -39.60 -7.94
CA LYS A 906 8.76 -40.52 -8.89
C LYS A 906 7.87 -41.75 -9.09
N LYS A 907 7.51 -42.06 -10.34
CA LYS A 907 6.80 -43.31 -10.68
C LYS A 907 7.74 -44.50 -10.45
N VAL A 908 7.22 -45.54 -9.79
CA VAL A 908 7.95 -46.78 -9.56
C VAL A 908 7.29 -47.91 -10.35
N GLU A 909 8.08 -48.85 -10.83
CA GLU A 909 7.58 -50.05 -11.52
C GLU A 909 6.81 -50.93 -10.54
N GLU A 910 5.63 -51.41 -10.97
CA GLU A 910 4.77 -52.31 -10.20
C GLU A 910 4.48 -53.58 -11.03
N ILE A 911 4.21 -54.69 -10.34
CA ILE A 911 3.62 -55.87 -10.99
C ILE A 911 2.13 -55.61 -11.19
N THR A 912 1.70 -55.38 -12.45
CA THR A 912 0.32 -54.97 -12.75
C THR A 912 -0.61 -56.09 -13.20
N ASP A 913 -0.10 -57.30 -13.51
CA ASP A 913 -0.95 -58.43 -13.93
C ASP A 913 -1.80 -58.93 -12.74
N PRO A 914 -3.14 -58.77 -12.77
CA PRO A 914 -4.00 -59.14 -11.65
C PRO A 914 -3.94 -60.62 -11.29
N LYS A 915 -3.76 -61.52 -12.27
CA LYS A 915 -3.71 -62.97 -12.02
C LYS A 915 -2.41 -63.39 -11.34
N VAL A 916 -1.32 -62.70 -11.68
CA VAL A 916 -0.01 -62.90 -11.03
C VAL A 916 -0.06 -62.35 -9.61
N VAL A 917 -0.55 -61.12 -9.45
CA VAL A 917 -0.69 -60.47 -8.13
C VAL A 917 -1.54 -61.32 -7.18
N GLU A 918 -2.68 -61.84 -7.66
CA GLU A 918 -3.58 -62.65 -6.84
C GLU A 918 -2.94 -63.96 -6.37
N ARG A 919 -2.30 -64.68 -7.30
CA ARG A 919 -1.61 -65.95 -7.00
C ARG A 919 -0.48 -65.77 -5.99
N LEU A 920 0.34 -64.75 -6.19
CA LEU A 920 1.48 -64.47 -5.30
C LEU A 920 1.03 -63.97 -3.92
N ALA A 921 -0.04 -63.19 -3.85
CA ALA A 921 -0.60 -62.74 -2.58
C ALA A 921 -1.16 -63.92 -1.77
N LEU A 922 -1.84 -64.86 -2.44
CA LEU A 922 -2.29 -66.11 -1.82
C LEU A 922 -1.10 -66.94 -1.31
N PHE A 923 -0.05 -67.10 -2.12
CA PHE A 923 1.15 -67.84 -1.75
C PHE A 923 1.88 -67.19 -0.55
N HIS A 924 2.11 -65.88 -0.59
CA HIS A 924 2.74 -65.12 0.49
C HIS A 924 1.96 -65.23 1.80
N HIS A 925 0.62 -65.10 1.73
CA HIS A 925 -0.24 -65.24 2.91
C HIS A 925 -0.24 -66.67 3.48
N THR A 926 -0.25 -67.71 2.64
CA THR A 926 -0.16 -69.10 3.11
C THR A 926 1.15 -69.33 3.87
N LYS A 927 2.29 -68.86 3.35
CA LYS A 927 3.58 -68.95 4.05
C LYS A 927 3.59 -68.19 5.38
N TYR A 928 2.97 -67.01 5.42
CA TYR A 928 2.79 -66.26 6.67
C TYR A 928 1.95 -67.04 7.69
N VAL A 929 0.81 -67.63 7.30
CA VAL A 929 -0.05 -68.42 8.20
C VAL A 929 0.67 -69.66 8.72
N GLU A 930 1.40 -70.39 7.87
CA GLU A 930 2.21 -71.55 8.26
C GLU A 930 3.26 -71.16 9.32
N TYR A 931 4.00 -70.08 9.06
CA TYR A 931 5.02 -69.58 9.98
C TYR A 931 4.44 -69.18 11.33
N ARG A 932 3.35 -68.39 11.36
CA ARG A 932 2.74 -67.93 12.62
C ARG A 932 2.10 -69.06 13.42
N LYS A 933 1.48 -70.05 12.76
CA LYS A 933 1.01 -71.27 13.42
C LYS A 933 2.16 -72.07 14.03
N SER A 934 3.31 -72.15 13.36
CA SER A 934 4.50 -72.82 13.91
C SER A 934 5.07 -72.12 15.16
N LYS A 935 4.75 -70.83 15.37
CA LYS A 935 5.08 -70.05 16.57
C LYS A 935 4.01 -70.13 17.67
N GLY A 936 2.95 -70.92 17.48
CA GLY A 936 1.91 -71.17 18.48
C GLY A 936 0.75 -70.16 18.48
N GLU A 937 0.63 -69.31 17.45
CA GLU A 937 -0.50 -68.39 17.31
C GLU A 937 -1.76 -69.07 16.74
N THR A 938 -2.91 -68.58 17.17
CA THR A 938 -4.24 -69.06 16.78
C THR A 938 -5.09 -67.92 16.20
N SER A 939 -6.20 -68.23 15.53
CA SER A 939 -7.14 -67.23 15.04
C SER A 939 -7.72 -66.33 16.15
N ASP A 940 -7.74 -66.82 17.39
CA ASP A 940 -8.23 -66.06 18.56
C ASP A 940 -7.23 -64.99 19.03
N THR A 941 -5.93 -65.21 18.76
CA THR A 941 -4.84 -64.30 19.15
C THR A 941 -4.37 -63.42 17.98
N ASN A 942 -4.55 -63.88 16.75
CA ASN A 942 -4.23 -63.15 15.53
C ASN A 942 -5.34 -63.37 14.47
N PRO A 943 -6.27 -62.41 14.31
CA PRO A 943 -7.40 -62.52 13.38
C PRO A 943 -7.01 -62.67 11.89
N SER A 944 -5.73 -62.47 11.55
CA SER A 944 -5.22 -62.67 10.19
C SER A 944 -4.90 -64.13 9.87
N LEU A 945 -4.98 -65.05 10.84
CA LEU A 945 -4.70 -66.49 10.65
C LEU A 945 -5.91 -67.27 10.12
N VAL A 946 -6.51 -66.74 9.05
CA VAL A 946 -7.63 -67.33 8.31
C VAL A 946 -7.26 -67.56 6.86
N GLU A 947 -8.09 -68.31 6.11
CA GLU A 947 -7.95 -68.44 4.66
C GLU A 947 -8.00 -67.07 3.97
N PHE A 948 -7.28 -66.90 2.86
CA PHE A 948 -7.10 -65.62 2.19
C PHE A 948 -8.42 -64.93 1.84
N ASP A 949 -9.43 -65.68 1.38
CA ASP A 949 -10.75 -65.15 1.03
C ASP A 949 -11.56 -64.65 2.23
N LYS A 950 -11.22 -65.13 3.44
CA LYS A 950 -11.83 -64.73 4.72
C LYS A 950 -11.11 -63.54 5.36
N LEU A 951 -10.05 -63.01 4.73
CA LEU A 951 -9.36 -61.82 5.23
C LEU A 951 -10.25 -60.57 5.14
N PRO A 952 -10.20 -59.71 6.17
CA PRO A 952 -10.76 -58.36 6.10
C PRO A 952 -10.29 -57.62 4.82
N PRO A 953 -11.15 -56.83 4.15
CA PRO A 953 -10.83 -56.18 2.88
C PRO A 953 -9.54 -55.34 2.90
N ASP A 954 -9.27 -54.65 4.00
CA ASP A 954 -8.07 -53.83 4.21
C ASP A 954 -6.78 -54.65 4.35
N ILE A 955 -6.87 -55.83 4.98
CA ILE A 955 -5.74 -56.76 5.11
C ILE A 955 -5.48 -57.49 3.80
N ARG A 956 -6.54 -57.84 3.07
CA ARG A 956 -6.43 -58.47 1.75
C ARG A 956 -5.82 -57.53 0.71
N GLU A 957 -6.25 -56.26 0.67
CA GLU A 957 -5.62 -55.25 -0.19
C GLU A 957 -4.17 -54.99 0.20
N ALA A 958 -3.84 -55.02 1.49
CA ALA A 958 -2.46 -54.90 1.96
C ALA A 958 -1.55 -56.02 1.44
N ASN A 959 -2.07 -57.25 1.30
CA ASN A 959 -1.33 -58.37 0.70
C ASN A 959 -1.11 -58.15 -0.80
N PHE A 960 -2.12 -57.64 -1.54
CA PHE A 960 -1.93 -57.30 -2.96
C PHE A 960 -0.93 -56.15 -3.16
N ASP A 961 -1.02 -55.07 -2.37
CA ASP A 961 -0.06 -53.96 -2.41
C ASP A 961 1.38 -54.44 -2.15
N ASN A 962 1.55 -55.37 -1.20
CA ASN A 962 2.84 -55.95 -0.87
C ASN A 962 3.51 -56.63 -2.08
N ILE A 963 2.72 -57.34 -2.90
CA ILE A 963 3.18 -58.01 -4.11
C ILE A 963 3.44 -57.02 -5.24
N ARG A 964 2.54 -56.07 -5.48
CA ARG A 964 2.68 -55.07 -6.55
C ARG A 964 4.00 -54.30 -6.41
N LYS A 965 4.43 -54.03 -5.18
CA LYS A 965 5.63 -53.27 -4.83
C LYS A 965 6.93 -54.08 -4.75
N ILE A 966 6.94 -55.37 -5.07
CA ILE A 966 8.19 -56.15 -5.14
C ILE A 966 9.28 -55.49 -6.03
N PRO A 967 8.99 -54.95 -7.23
CA PRO A 967 9.99 -54.27 -8.05
C PRO A 967 10.55 -53.00 -7.35
N GLU A 968 9.68 -52.25 -6.68
CA GLU A 968 10.08 -51.09 -5.85
C GLU A 968 11.05 -51.52 -4.75
N LYS A 969 10.74 -52.59 -4.02
CA LYS A 969 11.62 -53.10 -2.94
C LYS A 969 12.98 -53.48 -3.49
N LEU A 970 13.02 -54.18 -4.62
CA LEU A 970 14.27 -54.59 -5.26
C LEU A 970 15.10 -53.40 -5.76
N SER A 971 14.45 -52.31 -6.17
CA SER A 971 15.17 -51.07 -6.53
C SER A 971 15.97 -50.47 -5.36
N TRP A 972 15.61 -50.77 -4.11
CA TRP A 972 16.32 -50.29 -2.92
C TRP A 972 17.71 -50.91 -2.74
N ILE A 973 17.95 -52.03 -3.39
CA ILE A 973 19.23 -52.75 -3.44
C ILE A 973 19.76 -52.82 -4.89
N ASP A 974 19.32 -51.88 -5.73
CA ASP A 974 19.76 -51.67 -7.11
C ASP A 974 19.44 -52.82 -8.07
N TYR A 975 18.40 -53.59 -7.78
CA TYR A 975 17.85 -54.59 -8.69
C TYR A 975 16.66 -54.02 -9.49
N LYS A 976 16.55 -54.46 -10.74
CA LYS A 976 15.35 -54.34 -11.59
C LYS A 976 14.79 -55.72 -11.86
N ILE A 977 13.55 -55.80 -12.34
CA ILE A 977 12.95 -57.06 -12.76
C ILE A 977 12.60 -57.05 -14.24
N ARG A 978 12.58 -58.23 -14.87
CA ARG A 978 12.07 -58.44 -16.23
C ARG A 978 11.30 -59.76 -16.31
N TYR A 979 10.41 -59.88 -17.27
CA TYR A 979 9.71 -61.14 -17.53
C TYR A 979 10.70 -62.17 -18.11
N PHE A 980 10.59 -63.41 -17.66
CA PHE A 980 11.48 -64.49 -18.08
C PHE A 980 10.99 -65.13 -19.38
N GLU A 981 11.82 -65.15 -20.43
CA GLU A 981 11.54 -65.87 -21.68
C GLU A 981 11.99 -67.33 -21.55
N LEU A 982 11.09 -68.27 -21.88
CA LEU A 982 11.16 -69.74 -21.67
C LEU A 982 12.38 -70.48 -22.28
N ALA A 983 13.35 -69.80 -22.88
CA ALA A 983 14.43 -70.42 -23.64
C ALA A 983 15.78 -70.61 -22.89
N ASN A 984 15.95 -70.06 -21.67
CA ASN A 984 17.19 -70.18 -20.88
C ASN A 984 16.94 -70.76 -19.47
N GLU A 985 17.98 -71.11 -18.70
CA GLU A 985 17.84 -71.44 -17.26
C GLU A 985 17.62 -70.15 -16.45
N GLN A 986 16.60 -70.11 -15.59
CA GLN A 986 16.33 -68.94 -14.73
C GLN A 986 17.43 -68.84 -13.66
N LYS A 987 18.19 -67.74 -13.65
CA LYS A 987 19.19 -67.49 -12.63
C LYS A 987 18.49 -67.16 -11.30
N GLU A 988 18.67 -68.02 -10.30
CA GLU A 988 18.05 -67.84 -8.99
C GLU A 988 18.67 -66.63 -8.27
N MET A 989 17.82 -65.67 -7.91
CA MET A 989 18.25 -64.49 -7.15
C MET A 989 18.65 -64.90 -5.73
N THR A 990 19.85 -64.53 -5.30
CA THR A 990 20.28 -64.69 -3.91
C THR A 990 20.49 -63.31 -3.29
N LEU A 991 19.91 -63.10 -2.10
CA LEU A 991 20.05 -61.87 -1.33
C LEU A 991 21.16 -62.05 -0.30
N THR A 992 22.10 -61.11 -0.23
CA THR A 992 23.11 -61.08 0.82
C THR A 992 22.50 -60.71 2.17
N PRO A 993 23.11 -61.10 3.31
CA PRO A 993 22.59 -60.72 4.63
C PRO A 993 22.39 -59.21 4.83
N GLU A 994 23.25 -58.37 4.26
CA GLU A 994 23.11 -56.90 4.32
C GLU A 994 21.97 -56.38 3.44
N GLU A 995 21.76 -56.95 2.25
CA GLU A 995 20.62 -56.62 1.40
C GLU A 995 19.30 -57.01 2.09
N ILE A 996 19.23 -58.20 2.71
CA ILE A 996 18.06 -58.63 3.48
C ILE A 996 17.79 -57.65 4.64
N LYS A 997 18.82 -57.26 5.38
CA LYS A 997 18.68 -56.30 6.49
C LYS A 997 18.19 -54.94 6.01
N LYS A 998 18.73 -54.43 4.90
CA LYS A 998 18.30 -53.15 4.30
C LYS A 998 16.84 -53.20 3.84
N LEU A 999 16.44 -54.30 3.20
CA LEU A 999 15.06 -54.53 2.76
C LEU A 999 14.11 -54.68 3.95
N ALA A 1000 14.51 -55.37 5.02
CA ALA A 1000 13.68 -55.59 6.20
C ALA A 1000 13.41 -54.28 6.97
N ILE A 1001 14.42 -53.42 7.11
CA ILE A 1001 14.26 -52.09 7.73
C ILE A 1001 13.23 -51.26 6.95
N ARG A 1002 13.36 -51.22 5.62
CA ARG A 1002 12.44 -50.45 4.77
C ARG A 1002 11.04 -51.05 4.72
N GLU A 1003 10.94 -52.39 4.76
CA GLU A 1003 9.65 -53.07 4.82
C GLU A 1003 8.89 -52.74 6.11
N HIS A 1004 9.60 -52.62 7.23
CA HIS A 1004 9.02 -52.17 8.49
C HIS A 1004 8.52 -50.72 8.41
N ASP A 1005 9.31 -49.79 7.84
CA ASP A 1005 8.89 -48.40 7.65
C ASP A 1005 7.61 -48.32 6.79
N ARG A 1006 7.55 -49.09 5.70
CA ARG A 1006 6.36 -49.21 4.83
C ARG A 1006 5.16 -49.77 5.61
N TRP A 1007 5.37 -50.82 6.40
CA TRP A 1007 4.33 -51.44 7.23
C TRP A 1007 3.76 -50.46 8.25
N VAL A 1008 4.63 -49.69 8.92
CA VAL A 1008 4.24 -48.63 9.87
C VAL A 1008 3.30 -47.64 9.17
N TRP A 1009 3.66 -47.16 7.99
CA TRP A 1009 2.83 -46.23 7.21
C TRP A 1009 1.49 -46.81 6.78
N GLN A 1010 1.50 -48.05 6.30
CA GLN A 1010 0.27 -48.75 5.95
C GLN A 1010 -0.67 -48.85 7.16
N LYS A 1011 -0.14 -49.16 8.35
CA LYS A 1011 -0.94 -49.24 9.57
C LYS A 1011 -1.50 -47.89 9.98
N ILE A 1012 -0.71 -46.82 9.93
CA ILE A 1012 -1.18 -45.45 10.20
C ILE A 1012 -2.31 -45.06 9.23
N MET A 1013 -2.18 -45.37 7.93
CA MET A 1013 -3.22 -45.12 6.92
C MET A 1013 -4.50 -45.92 7.13
N GLN A 1014 -4.40 -47.09 7.77
CA GLN A 1014 -5.51 -47.94 8.18
C GLN A 1014 -6.15 -47.48 9.51
N GLY A 1015 -5.64 -46.39 10.10
CA GLY A 1015 -6.14 -45.81 11.36
C GLY A 1015 -5.54 -46.43 12.61
N TRP A 1016 -4.39 -47.11 12.50
CA TRP A 1016 -3.69 -47.64 13.67
C TRP A 1016 -2.85 -46.57 14.37
N VAL A 1017 -2.81 -46.63 15.70
CA VAL A 1017 -2.06 -45.68 16.53
C VAL A 1017 -1.09 -46.44 17.43
N TYR A 1018 0.08 -45.85 17.69
CA TYR A 1018 1.02 -46.35 18.69
C TYR A 1018 0.36 -46.36 20.08
N LYS A 1019 0.47 -47.48 20.79
CA LYS A 1019 0.10 -47.61 22.21
C LYS A 1019 0.94 -48.68 22.86
N GLU A 1020 1.48 -48.39 24.04
CA GLU A 1020 2.20 -49.39 24.84
C GLU A 1020 1.27 -50.52 25.30
N GLY A 1021 1.85 -51.71 25.48
CA GLY A 1021 1.12 -52.91 25.92
C GLY A 1021 0.77 -53.86 24.77
N LYS A 1022 -0.31 -54.62 24.90
CA LYS A 1022 -0.71 -55.63 23.92
C LYS A 1022 -1.34 -54.98 22.69
N LYS A 1023 -1.01 -55.50 21.50
CA LYS A 1023 -1.66 -55.12 20.24
C LYS A 1023 -3.17 -55.39 20.33
N ASP A 1024 -3.96 -54.39 20.02
CA ASP A 1024 -5.42 -54.41 20.08
C ASP A 1024 -6.00 -54.22 18.67
N PHE A 1025 -6.63 -55.26 18.15
CA PHE A 1025 -7.22 -55.26 16.81
C PHE A 1025 -8.56 -54.52 16.74
N VAL A 1026 -9.28 -54.39 17.85
CA VAL A 1026 -10.58 -53.70 17.91
C VAL A 1026 -10.37 -52.20 17.92
N ASN A 1027 -9.47 -51.72 18.81
CA ASN A 1027 -9.14 -50.30 18.93
C ASN A 1027 -8.06 -49.84 17.95
N LYS A 1028 -7.55 -50.74 17.10
CA LYS A 1028 -6.44 -50.51 16.16
C LYS A 1028 -5.23 -49.86 16.84
N THR A 1029 -4.75 -50.45 17.93
CA THR A 1029 -3.54 -49.95 18.60
C THR A 1029 -2.43 -51.00 18.56
N SER A 1030 -1.19 -50.56 18.37
CA SER A 1030 -0.05 -51.49 18.30
C SER A 1030 1.20 -50.89 18.95
N PRO A 1031 1.93 -51.67 19.76
CA PRO A 1031 3.22 -51.24 20.34
C PRO A 1031 4.36 -51.25 19.30
N PHE A 1032 4.11 -51.72 18.08
CA PHE A 1032 5.13 -51.94 17.06
C PHE A 1032 5.24 -50.79 16.03
N ILE A 1033 4.43 -49.73 16.18
CA ILE A 1033 4.50 -48.51 15.36
C ILE A 1033 5.61 -47.61 15.95
N VAL A 1034 6.85 -48.08 15.84
CA VAL A 1034 8.05 -47.45 16.39
C VAL A 1034 9.20 -47.53 15.39
N PRO A 1035 10.25 -46.69 15.50
CA PRO A 1035 11.44 -46.81 14.68
C PRO A 1035 12.09 -48.20 14.81
N TRP A 1036 12.76 -48.67 13.76
CA TRP A 1036 13.34 -50.02 13.68
C TRP A 1036 14.20 -50.40 14.90
N ASN A 1037 15.00 -49.47 15.41
CA ASN A 1037 15.89 -49.67 16.57
C ASN A 1037 15.12 -49.96 17.88
N LYS A 1038 13.87 -49.50 18.02
CA LYS A 1038 12.99 -49.74 19.17
C LYS A 1038 12.08 -50.97 18.98
N LEU A 1039 12.07 -51.60 17.80
CA LEU A 1039 11.27 -52.79 17.52
C LEU A 1039 11.86 -54.05 18.21
N PRO A 1040 11.06 -54.87 18.91
CA PRO A 1040 11.52 -56.13 19.49
C PRO A 1040 12.11 -57.09 18.46
N THR A 1041 13.15 -57.85 18.85
CA THR A 1041 13.94 -58.70 17.95
C THR A 1041 13.14 -59.86 17.36
N ASP A 1042 12.21 -60.42 18.13
CA ASP A 1042 11.24 -61.44 17.70
C ASP A 1042 10.24 -60.90 16.67
N ILE A 1043 9.92 -59.61 16.75
CA ILE A 1043 9.01 -58.95 15.80
C ILE A 1043 9.73 -58.59 14.50
N ARG A 1044 10.99 -58.13 14.56
CA ARG A 1044 11.83 -57.87 13.37
C ARG A 1044 11.95 -59.09 12.46
N GLU A 1045 11.95 -60.30 13.03
CA GLU A 1045 12.06 -61.54 12.27
C GLU A 1045 10.91 -61.71 11.26
N ASN A 1046 9.75 -61.08 11.49
CA ASN A 1046 8.65 -61.12 10.52
C ASN A 1046 8.99 -60.34 9.23
N ASP A 1047 9.63 -59.17 9.34
CA ASP A 1047 10.07 -58.38 8.20
C ASP A 1047 11.21 -59.10 7.45
N PHE A 1048 12.14 -59.71 8.18
CA PHE A 1048 13.19 -60.57 7.60
C PHE A 1048 12.60 -61.74 6.80
N ASN A 1049 11.60 -62.43 7.34
CA ASN A 1049 10.97 -63.56 6.65
C ASN A 1049 10.17 -63.11 5.42
N SER A 1050 9.48 -61.97 5.49
CA SER A 1050 8.78 -61.39 4.34
C SER A 1050 9.73 -61.10 3.17
N VAL A 1051 10.91 -60.55 3.47
CA VAL A 1051 11.95 -60.24 2.48
C VAL A 1051 12.61 -61.49 1.92
N ARG A 1052 12.91 -62.49 2.76
CA ARG A 1052 13.52 -63.76 2.33
C ARG A 1052 12.67 -64.53 1.32
N LEU A 1053 11.35 -64.30 1.31
CA LEU A 1053 10.41 -64.92 0.36
C LEU A 1053 10.44 -64.26 -1.03
N ILE A 1054 11.03 -63.07 -1.19
CA ILE A 1054 11.00 -62.34 -2.48
C ILE A 1054 11.59 -63.16 -3.64
N PRO A 1055 12.75 -63.83 -3.52
CA PRO A 1055 13.28 -64.68 -4.59
C PRO A 1055 12.32 -65.80 -5.02
N GLU A 1056 11.69 -66.48 -4.06
CA GLU A 1056 10.70 -67.54 -4.35
C GLU A 1056 9.46 -66.97 -5.06
N LEU A 1057 8.98 -65.80 -4.61
CA LEU A 1057 7.84 -65.11 -5.23
C LEU A 1057 8.13 -64.70 -6.68
N LEU A 1058 9.33 -64.18 -6.98
CA LEU A 1058 9.71 -63.84 -8.36
C LEU A 1058 9.77 -65.08 -9.26
N LYS A 1059 10.31 -66.19 -8.73
CA LYS A 1059 10.39 -67.47 -9.43
C LYS A 1059 9.00 -67.98 -9.80
N GLU A 1060 8.08 -68.01 -8.84
CA GLU A 1060 6.68 -68.40 -9.04
C GLU A 1060 5.95 -67.47 -10.04
N ALA A 1061 6.34 -66.19 -10.07
CA ALA A 1061 5.76 -65.17 -10.94
C ALA A 1061 6.29 -65.17 -12.38
N GLY A 1062 7.36 -65.91 -12.67
CA GLY A 1062 8.05 -65.88 -13.96
C GLY A 1062 8.87 -64.60 -14.19
N TYR A 1063 9.38 -63.97 -13.13
CA TYR A 1063 10.25 -62.79 -13.23
C TYR A 1063 11.70 -63.13 -12.86
N GLU A 1064 12.64 -62.48 -13.53
CA GLU A 1064 14.07 -62.48 -13.18
C GLU A 1064 14.46 -61.10 -12.64
N ALA A 1065 15.26 -61.06 -11.57
CA ALA A 1065 15.83 -59.83 -11.04
C ALA A 1065 17.32 -59.67 -11.46
N TYR A 1066 17.71 -58.47 -11.90
CA TYR A 1066 19.07 -58.17 -12.40
C TYR A 1066 19.57 -56.80 -11.90
N LYS A 1067 20.90 -56.61 -11.80
CA LYS A 1067 21.51 -55.30 -11.47
C LYS A 1067 21.89 -54.55 -12.76
N PRO A 1068 21.47 -53.29 -12.97
CA PRO A 1068 21.72 -52.55 -14.21
C PRO A 1068 23.20 -52.39 -14.61
N ASP A 1069 24.12 -52.33 -13.64
CA ASP A 1069 25.55 -52.14 -13.89
C ASP A 1069 26.29 -53.44 -14.28
N SER A 1070 25.62 -54.59 -14.24
CA SER A 1070 26.22 -55.89 -14.57
C SER A 1070 26.13 -56.30 -16.06
N GLU A 1071 25.44 -55.53 -16.90
CA GLU A 1071 25.31 -55.80 -18.35
C GLU A 1071 26.33 -55.02 -19.22
N LYS A 1072 27.38 -54.41 -18.63
CA LYS A 1072 28.48 -53.78 -19.40
C LYS A 1072 29.73 -54.66 -19.57
N SER A 1073 29.64 -55.94 -19.22
CA SER A 1073 30.66 -56.93 -19.56
C SER A 1073 29.98 -58.21 -20.05
N ASP A 1074 29.52 -58.18 -21.29
CA ASP A 1074 29.70 -59.22 -22.31
C ASP A 1074 29.22 -58.72 -23.68
#